data_AF-C4KBW7-F1
#
_entry.id   AF-C4KBW7-F1
#
_cell.length_a   1.000
_cell.length_b   1.000
_cell.length_c   1.000
_cell.angle_alpha   90.00
_cell.angle_beta   90.00
_cell.angle_gamma   90.00
#
_symmetry.space_group_name_H-M   'P 1'
#
loop_
_entity.id
_entity.type
_entity.pdbx_description
1 polymer ?
#
loop_
_entity_poly.entity_id
_entity_poly.type
_entity_poly.pdbx_seq_one_letter_code
_entity_poly.pdbx_strand_id
1 'polypeptide(L)'
;MNVATAARSLTILICTHNRADLLARVIDSLESARQPAGWSVRLFVVANACTDGTHEFLAGRSDRADRLALSWIAEPTPGKSHALNRALPLLEDELVAFVDDDHRVDADYLLGVTAAAERWPEADLFCGRIVPDWDGSEPAWVHDEGPYRIYPLPVPRYDQGMEDFPVDLEGPIPGGGNLVARLPVIGATGPFAIELGPTGHDLGGSEDADWILRALRKGARLHYAPQILQYHYVDSERLTLSYVARKGYQRSQSVTRVRAEFDRVPRYMWRKAAGYALGLAFSWRLQARRFYLVRLASSMGEISGIRDRHRRKRRRAALPMLGAEAGSAALLVAAALTLALATVLARHWLGEALLGAGVVGALTSAVLVAKSVRDFSRTGPGLREEILARYRGYVVFAIARLGLAALGLAAFWAFPGTALWITAAEALGREPPLWTTAAGGALTLALATVYAGCRALSQNPGLVIASWQYRTVRIHRLWRALSQRGLDLIARIVLATGIGLVGAIALLRYHQGGSADAGAMLLVTCGYIALLAWAIWEPDGTHAPTPRRRARRNVLMIGSDTLRADRIGAQREGASITPNIDALAARGTRFGACYVPCARTAPSLISLFTATWPHHHGVRDNYVAGAETRLEDKTLPNILRALGYRTAAVSDWCGADLGKFDFGFDITDLPEDQWNLKYLIRQGPKDIRLFLSLFLHNRLGRHLLPEIHYLGGVPQTGMLGRRARRTLSRLAAGDEPFLLNLFYSTTHPPFASEHPYYTRFSDPAYSGASKFAMARLTEPFEIIRRQGEPREEFDLDQILDLYDGCVAQFDDEVGRLLRQLDDSGLAEDTIVVLYSDHGMEFFEHGTWGQGNSALGDFSARVPLIVVDPARPGGQRVDQVVRSVDIMPTLLDLLGAPSVGCDGVSLRPAIADPATDLHLRAFNETGIWIAPVPGLPEGHLSYPNLLELLDVPDIAAGSLSLRERYRQTVLVAKDRMVRDGRWKLVYQPLEHGRLLSLYDVESDPGCTADVASRHPAEVERLWAQLRAWMANDPALRGDPRLDLPPTPAATSAARAPEADLAPEMR
;
A
#
# COMPACT_ATOMS: atom_id res chain seq x y z
N MET A 1 -37.77 -33.01 30.99
CA MET A 1 -38.12 -32.60 29.61
C MET A 1 -37.08 -33.22 28.70
N ASN A 2 -37.49 -34.15 27.84
CA ASN A 2 -36.62 -34.80 26.85
C ASN A 2 -36.15 -33.75 25.84
N VAL A 3 -34.85 -33.42 25.88
CA VAL A 3 -34.19 -32.79 24.74
C VAL A 3 -34.01 -33.90 23.71
N ALA A 4 -34.76 -33.83 22.61
CA ALA A 4 -34.47 -34.65 21.44
C ALA A 4 -33.05 -34.29 20.97
N THR A 5 -32.08 -35.17 21.23
CA THR A 5 -30.74 -35.06 20.67
C THR A 5 -30.86 -35.03 19.16
N ALA A 6 -30.48 -33.91 18.53
CA ALA A 6 -30.36 -33.84 17.09
C ALA A 6 -29.49 -35.01 16.60
N ALA A 7 -29.96 -35.74 15.59
CA ALA A 7 -29.19 -36.84 15.01
C ALA A 7 -27.90 -36.26 14.41
N ARG A 8 -26.74 -36.68 14.92
CA ARG A 8 -25.44 -36.25 14.41
C ARG A 8 -25.21 -36.84 13.03
N SER A 9 -24.66 -36.06 12.11
CA SER A 9 -24.51 -36.48 10.71
C SER A 9 -23.14 -36.17 10.12
N LEU A 10 -22.66 -37.07 9.27
CA LEU A 10 -21.35 -37.02 8.63
C LEU A 10 -21.50 -37.32 7.13
N THR A 11 -21.07 -36.40 6.28
CA THR A 11 -20.87 -36.63 4.85
C THR A 11 -19.41 -36.95 4.56
N ILE A 12 -19.17 -38.00 3.77
CA ILE A 12 -17.87 -38.29 3.18
C ILE A 12 -17.89 -37.80 1.73
N LEU A 13 -17.13 -36.75 1.44
CA LEU A 13 -17.05 -36.13 0.13
C LEU A 13 -15.86 -36.71 -0.65
N ILE A 14 -16.15 -37.31 -1.80
CA ILE A 14 -15.15 -37.87 -2.72
C ILE A 14 -15.28 -37.19 -4.07
N CYS A 15 -14.19 -36.63 -4.59
CA CYS A 15 -14.11 -36.11 -5.96
C CYS A 15 -13.27 -37.05 -6.81
N THR A 16 -13.77 -37.44 -7.98
CA THR A 16 -13.09 -38.44 -8.83
C THR A 16 -13.09 -38.04 -10.30
N HIS A 17 -12.04 -38.42 -11.03
CA HIS A 17 -11.89 -38.18 -12.47
C HIS A 17 -11.26 -39.41 -13.15
N ASN A 18 -12.05 -40.15 -13.93
CA ASN A 18 -11.61 -41.29 -14.73
C ASN A 18 -10.85 -42.38 -13.92
N ARG A 19 -11.41 -42.77 -12.76
CA ARG A 19 -10.80 -43.69 -11.80
C ARG A 19 -11.83 -44.65 -11.20
N ALA A 20 -12.76 -45.16 -12.00
CA ALA A 20 -13.86 -46.03 -11.53
C ALA A 20 -13.37 -47.19 -10.61
N ASP A 21 -12.28 -47.86 -10.96
CA ASP A 21 -11.74 -48.98 -10.17
C ASP A 21 -11.21 -48.54 -8.79
N LEU A 22 -10.54 -47.40 -8.70
CA LEU A 22 -10.04 -46.88 -7.43
C LEU A 22 -11.18 -46.36 -6.57
N LEU A 23 -12.14 -45.66 -7.17
CA LEU A 23 -13.36 -45.21 -6.51
C LEU A 23 -14.13 -46.38 -5.88
N ALA A 24 -14.27 -47.50 -6.59
CA ALA A 24 -14.89 -48.70 -6.07
C ALA A 24 -14.16 -49.22 -4.82
N ARG A 25 -12.82 -49.27 -4.86
CA ARG A 25 -12.00 -49.71 -3.72
C ARG A 25 -12.12 -48.78 -2.50
N VAL A 26 -12.18 -47.45 -2.70
CA VAL A 26 -12.38 -46.47 -1.62
C VAL A 26 -13.73 -46.68 -0.95
N ILE A 27 -14.79 -46.83 -1.76
CA ILE A 27 -16.15 -47.04 -1.28
C ILE A 27 -16.25 -48.35 -0.49
N ASP A 28 -15.70 -49.46 -1.01
CA ASP A 28 -15.70 -50.75 -0.30
C ASP A 28 -14.91 -50.67 1.02
N SER A 29 -13.81 -49.91 1.05
CA SER A 29 -13.04 -49.67 2.29
C SER A 29 -13.84 -48.88 3.32
N LEU A 30 -14.60 -47.87 2.90
CA LEU A 30 -15.43 -47.04 3.77
C LEU A 30 -16.63 -47.82 4.34
N GLU A 31 -17.23 -48.67 3.52
CA GLU A 31 -18.35 -49.53 3.96
C GLU A 31 -17.90 -50.64 4.91
N SER A 32 -16.65 -51.11 4.75
CA SER A 32 -16.05 -52.12 5.64
C SER A 32 -15.60 -51.53 6.99
N ALA A 33 -15.53 -50.21 7.11
CA ALA A 33 -15.16 -49.54 8.35
C ALA A 33 -16.28 -49.64 9.40
N ARG A 34 -15.90 -49.68 10.68
CA ARG A 34 -16.86 -49.78 11.79
C ARG A 34 -17.75 -48.53 11.86
N GLN A 35 -19.05 -48.75 11.88
CA GLN A 35 -20.04 -47.66 11.92
C GLN A 35 -20.15 -47.06 13.33
N PRO A 36 -20.06 -45.73 13.48
CA PRO A 36 -20.23 -45.06 14.76
C PRO A 36 -21.68 -45.11 15.25
N ALA A 37 -21.88 -45.47 16.52
CA ALA A 37 -23.20 -45.48 17.14
C ALA A 37 -23.74 -44.04 17.29
N GLY A 38 -24.99 -43.80 16.92
CA GLY A 38 -25.65 -42.49 17.06
C GLY A 38 -25.30 -41.46 15.98
N TRP A 39 -24.58 -41.86 14.93
CA TRP A 39 -24.20 -41.02 13.79
C TRP A 39 -24.82 -41.56 12.49
N SER A 40 -25.34 -40.65 11.66
CA SER A 40 -25.77 -40.95 10.29
C SER A 40 -24.64 -40.63 9.31
N VAL A 41 -24.07 -41.65 8.66
CA VAL A 41 -22.96 -41.49 7.70
C VAL A 41 -23.47 -41.68 6.27
N ARG A 42 -23.11 -40.76 5.37
CA ARG A 42 -23.43 -40.86 3.94
C ARG A 42 -22.24 -40.52 3.04
N LEU A 43 -22.28 -41.03 1.82
CA LEU A 43 -21.30 -40.75 0.76
C LEU A 43 -21.86 -39.70 -0.19
N PHE A 44 -21.04 -38.71 -0.53
CA PHE A 44 -21.33 -37.75 -1.58
C PHE A 44 -20.18 -37.74 -2.60
N VAL A 45 -20.45 -38.19 -3.82
CA VAL A 45 -19.44 -38.29 -4.88
C VAL A 45 -19.64 -37.21 -5.94
N VAL A 46 -18.56 -36.52 -6.32
CA VAL A 46 -18.55 -35.62 -7.49
C VAL A 46 -17.77 -36.28 -8.63
N ALA A 47 -18.49 -36.72 -9.65
CA ALA A 47 -17.90 -37.21 -10.89
C ALA A 47 -17.41 -36.01 -11.73
N ASN A 48 -16.12 -35.72 -11.65
CA ASN A 48 -15.51 -34.57 -12.32
C ASN A 48 -15.13 -34.95 -13.74
N ALA A 49 -15.80 -34.39 -14.75
CA ALA A 49 -15.50 -34.56 -16.17
C ALA A 49 -15.17 -36.01 -16.58
N CYS A 50 -15.86 -36.99 -15.99
CA CYS A 50 -15.60 -38.41 -16.22
C CYS A 50 -16.12 -38.84 -17.59
N THR A 51 -15.30 -39.58 -18.31
CA THR A 51 -15.57 -40.16 -19.64
C THR A 51 -15.37 -41.68 -19.66
N ASP A 52 -14.98 -42.28 -18.53
CA ASP A 52 -14.90 -43.72 -18.32
C ASP A 52 -16.26 -44.28 -17.81
N GLY A 53 -16.25 -45.51 -17.28
CA GLY A 53 -17.43 -46.15 -16.71
C GLY A 53 -17.90 -45.59 -15.35
N THR A 54 -17.32 -44.49 -14.85
CA THR A 54 -17.64 -43.95 -13.50
C THR A 54 -19.11 -43.61 -13.32
N HIS A 55 -19.77 -43.02 -14.33
CA HIS A 55 -21.19 -42.67 -14.23
C HIS A 55 -22.09 -43.90 -14.14
N GLU A 56 -21.80 -44.95 -14.92
CA GLU A 56 -22.56 -46.21 -14.88
C GLU A 56 -22.37 -46.92 -13.54
N PHE A 57 -21.13 -46.93 -13.02
CA PHE A 57 -20.81 -47.46 -11.70
C PHE A 57 -21.57 -46.74 -10.58
N LEU A 58 -21.56 -45.40 -10.57
CA LEU A 58 -22.24 -44.60 -9.55
C LEU A 58 -23.76 -44.75 -9.61
N ALA A 59 -24.35 -44.76 -10.82
CA ALA A 59 -25.78 -45.00 -11.01
C ALA A 59 -26.19 -46.38 -10.48
N GLY A 60 -25.46 -47.43 -10.83
CA GLY A 60 -25.76 -48.79 -10.36
C GLY A 60 -25.53 -49.02 -8.87
N ARG A 61 -24.72 -48.19 -8.21
CA ARG A 61 -24.44 -48.27 -6.76
C ARG A 61 -25.46 -47.51 -5.92
N SER A 62 -26.00 -46.39 -6.39
CA SER A 62 -26.99 -45.58 -5.66
C SER A 62 -28.29 -46.34 -5.33
N ASP A 63 -28.61 -47.41 -6.06
CA ASP A 63 -29.83 -48.20 -5.89
C ASP A 63 -29.74 -49.32 -4.83
N ARG A 64 -28.60 -49.47 -4.13
CA ARG A 64 -28.38 -50.53 -3.12
C ARG A 64 -28.64 -50.03 -1.69
N ALA A 65 -29.69 -50.56 -1.05
CA ALA A 65 -30.16 -50.15 0.29
C ALA A 65 -29.43 -50.82 1.48
N ASP A 66 -28.56 -51.81 1.23
CA ASP A 66 -27.86 -52.62 2.23
C ASP A 66 -26.50 -52.05 2.67
N ARG A 67 -26.12 -50.87 2.16
CA ARG A 67 -24.80 -50.24 2.34
C ARG A 67 -24.94 -48.74 2.67
N LEU A 68 -23.82 -48.02 2.86
CA LEU A 68 -23.83 -46.56 3.05
C LEU A 68 -24.60 -45.86 1.93
N ALA A 69 -25.47 -44.92 2.31
CA ALA A 69 -26.27 -44.12 1.38
C ALA A 69 -25.34 -43.26 0.51
N LEU A 70 -25.50 -43.34 -0.82
CA LEU A 70 -24.64 -42.65 -1.78
C LEU A 70 -25.45 -41.73 -2.68
N SER A 71 -25.15 -40.44 -2.62
CA SER A 71 -25.59 -39.45 -3.60
C SER A 71 -24.41 -39.01 -4.48
N TRP A 72 -24.66 -38.61 -5.72
CA TRP A 72 -23.60 -38.10 -6.57
C TRP A 72 -24.09 -37.03 -7.55
N ILE A 73 -23.16 -36.22 -8.04
CA ILE A 73 -23.39 -35.21 -9.10
C ILE A 73 -22.25 -35.23 -10.12
N ALA A 74 -22.50 -34.72 -11.32
CA ALA A 74 -21.47 -34.48 -12.32
C ALA A 74 -21.00 -33.01 -12.31
N GLU A 75 -19.69 -32.79 -12.43
CA GLU A 75 -19.09 -31.48 -12.71
C GLU A 75 -18.47 -31.51 -14.11
N PRO A 76 -18.99 -30.77 -15.10
CA PRO A 76 -18.52 -30.84 -16.48
C PRO A 76 -17.14 -30.19 -16.71
N THR A 77 -16.68 -29.32 -15.81
CA THR A 77 -15.41 -28.60 -15.94
C THR A 77 -14.27 -29.42 -15.31
N PRO A 78 -13.24 -29.83 -16.06
CA PRO A 78 -12.13 -30.60 -15.50
C PRO A 78 -11.37 -29.83 -14.40
N GLY A 79 -11.11 -30.48 -13.27
CA GLY A 79 -10.27 -29.97 -12.18
C GLY A 79 -10.83 -30.27 -10.78
N LYS A 80 -9.95 -30.69 -9.85
CA LYS A 80 -10.34 -31.04 -8.47
C LYS A 80 -11.04 -29.88 -7.75
N SER A 81 -10.50 -28.66 -7.86
CA SER A 81 -11.11 -27.48 -7.25
C SER A 81 -12.50 -27.15 -7.83
N HIS A 82 -12.75 -27.43 -9.11
CA HIS A 82 -14.09 -27.26 -9.69
C HIS A 82 -15.08 -28.24 -9.06
N ALA A 83 -14.69 -29.51 -8.91
CA ALA A 83 -15.50 -30.54 -8.28
C ALA A 83 -15.81 -30.21 -6.80
N LEU A 84 -14.79 -29.82 -6.02
CA LEU A 84 -14.95 -29.40 -4.63
C LEU A 84 -15.89 -28.20 -4.52
N ASN A 85 -15.64 -27.13 -5.31
CA ASN A 85 -16.46 -25.91 -5.29
C ASN A 85 -17.90 -26.15 -5.73
N ARG A 86 -18.14 -27.15 -6.58
CA ARG A 86 -19.48 -27.58 -6.98
C ARG A 86 -20.22 -28.28 -5.84
N ALA A 87 -19.50 -29.05 -5.02
CA ALA A 87 -20.07 -29.74 -3.86
C ALA A 87 -20.35 -28.83 -2.67
N LEU A 88 -19.48 -27.85 -2.37
CA LEU A 88 -19.58 -27.06 -1.13
C LEU A 88 -20.98 -26.49 -0.82
N PRO A 89 -21.72 -25.91 -1.79
CA PRO A 89 -23.05 -25.35 -1.51
C PRO A 89 -24.15 -26.39 -1.26
N LEU A 90 -23.88 -27.67 -1.51
CA LEU A 90 -24.83 -28.79 -1.40
C LEU A 90 -24.60 -29.63 -0.12
N LEU A 91 -23.65 -29.23 0.71
CA LEU A 91 -23.34 -29.89 1.97
C LEU A 91 -24.31 -29.40 3.06
N GLU A 92 -24.90 -30.34 3.79
CA GLU A 92 -25.96 -30.04 4.78
C GLU A 92 -25.65 -30.64 6.16
N ASP A 93 -24.70 -31.58 6.25
CA ASP A 93 -24.40 -32.31 7.48
C ASP A 93 -23.43 -31.58 8.39
N GLU A 94 -23.48 -31.91 9.69
CA GLU A 94 -22.66 -31.30 10.73
C GLU A 94 -21.15 -31.38 10.39
N LEU A 95 -20.69 -32.56 9.95
CA LEU A 95 -19.32 -32.83 9.56
C LEU A 95 -19.20 -33.27 8.10
N VAL A 96 -18.09 -32.84 7.49
CA VAL A 96 -17.71 -33.23 6.14
C VAL A 96 -16.28 -33.77 6.18
N ALA A 97 -16.11 -35.06 5.93
CA ALA A 97 -14.81 -35.70 5.74
C ALA A 97 -14.45 -35.72 4.25
N PHE A 98 -13.32 -35.12 3.90
CA PHE A 98 -12.79 -35.12 2.55
C PHE A 98 -11.88 -36.35 2.38
N VAL A 99 -12.23 -37.23 1.45
CA VAL A 99 -11.48 -38.46 1.15
C VAL A 99 -11.14 -38.48 -0.33
N ASP A 100 -9.86 -38.69 -0.64
CA ASP A 100 -9.39 -38.77 -2.02
C ASP A 100 -9.70 -40.15 -2.64
N ASP A 101 -9.92 -40.19 -3.96
CA ASP A 101 -10.33 -41.40 -4.68
C ASP A 101 -9.23 -42.47 -4.83
N ASP A 102 -8.02 -42.19 -4.34
CA ASP A 102 -6.89 -43.11 -4.28
C ASP A 102 -6.50 -43.47 -2.84
N HIS A 103 -7.43 -43.36 -1.89
CA HIS A 103 -7.22 -43.72 -0.49
C HIS A 103 -8.10 -44.90 -0.05
N ARG A 104 -7.60 -45.71 0.87
CA ARG A 104 -8.42 -46.57 1.73
C ARG A 104 -8.34 -46.11 3.17
N VAL A 105 -9.38 -46.39 3.93
CA VAL A 105 -9.46 -45.99 5.33
C VAL A 105 -9.10 -47.16 6.26
N ASP A 106 -8.63 -46.84 7.47
CA ASP A 106 -8.50 -47.82 8.54
C ASP A 106 -9.88 -48.33 9.02
N ALA A 107 -9.94 -49.52 9.60
CA ALA A 107 -11.18 -50.10 10.12
C ALA A 107 -11.85 -49.23 11.20
N ASP A 108 -11.05 -48.44 11.94
CA ASP A 108 -11.52 -47.48 12.95
C ASP A 108 -11.66 -46.05 12.45
N TYR A 109 -11.45 -45.77 11.16
CA TYR A 109 -11.43 -44.40 10.65
C TYR A 109 -12.67 -43.58 11.02
N LEU A 110 -13.88 -44.13 10.79
CA LEU A 110 -15.14 -43.43 11.10
C LEU A 110 -15.31 -43.18 12.60
N LEU A 111 -14.93 -44.16 13.43
CA LEU A 111 -14.91 -44.01 14.89
C LEU A 111 -13.91 -42.93 15.32
N GLY A 112 -12.75 -42.87 14.68
CA GLY A 112 -11.72 -41.85 14.93
C GLY A 112 -12.22 -40.44 14.59
N VAL A 113 -12.89 -40.27 13.45
CA VAL A 113 -13.48 -38.98 13.04
C VAL A 113 -14.52 -38.52 14.04
N THR A 114 -15.48 -39.37 14.40
CA THR A 114 -16.55 -38.99 15.33
C THR A 114 -16.02 -38.78 16.75
N ALA A 115 -15.08 -39.61 17.22
CA ALA A 115 -14.46 -39.44 18.54
C ALA A 115 -13.65 -38.15 18.63
N ALA A 116 -12.93 -37.75 17.57
CA ALA A 116 -12.22 -36.48 17.53
C ALA A 116 -13.18 -35.29 17.64
N ALA A 117 -14.30 -35.33 16.91
CA ALA A 117 -15.32 -34.29 16.94
C ALA A 117 -16.05 -34.18 18.29
N GLU A 118 -16.17 -35.29 19.02
CA GLU A 118 -16.77 -35.34 20.35
C GLU A 118 -15.80 -34.89 21.45
N ARG A 119 -14.53 -35.29 21.34
CA ARG A 119 -13.49 -34.96 22.31
C ARG A 119 -13.07 -33.50 22.26
N TRP A 120 -13.09 -32.90 21.06
CA TRP A 120 -12.69 -31.52 20.81
C TRP A 120 -13.83 -30.74 20.14
N PRO A 121 -14.91 -30.43 20.90
CA PRO A 121 -16.08 -29.73 20.36
C PRO A 121 -15.75 -28.31 19.86
N GLU A 122 -14.70 -27.69 20.37
CA GLU A 122 -14.21 -26.37 19.98
C GLU A 122 -13.34 -26.37 18.71
N ALA A 123 -12.95 -27.54 18.18
CA ALA A 123 -12.21 -27.62 16.93
C ALA A 123 -13.16 -27.55 15.73
N ASP A 124 -12.82 -26.73 14.75
CA ASP A 124 -13.58 -26.54 13.51
C ASP A 124 -13.12 -27.51 12.41
N LEU A 125 -11.85 -27.89 12.47
CA LEU A 125 -11.18 -28.76 11.52
C LEU A 125 -10.45 -29.89 12.26
N PHE A 126 -10.44 -31.07 11.65
CA PHE A 126 -9.68 -32.22 12.10
C PHE A 126 -8.82 -32.76 10.96
N CYS A 127 -7.67 -33.32 11.30
CA CYS A 127 -6.88 -34.13 10.39
C CYS A 127 -6.25 -35.29 11.15
N GLY A 128 -5.73 -36.29 10.42
CA GLY A 128 -4.99 -37.37 11.05
C GLY A 128 -3.84 -37.85 10.19
N ARG A 129 -3.61 -39.16 10.18
CA ARG A 129 -2.49 -39.77 9.46
C ARG A 129 -2.88 -40.17 8.03
N ILE A 130 -2.00 -39.84 7.09
CA ILE A 130 -1.93 -40.45 5.75
C ILE A 130 -0.60 -41.18 5.67
N VAL A 131 -0.65 -42.50 5.48
CA VAL A 131 0.53 -43.33 5.25
C VAL A 131 0.46 -43.96 3.86
N PRO A 132 1.60 -44.13 3.15
CA PRO A 132 1.59 -44.86 1.89
C PRO A 132 1.17 -46.32 2.10
N ASP A 133 0.33 -46.84 1.21
CA ASP A 133 -0.09 -48.24 1.16
C ASP A 133 0.91 -49.06 0.35
N TRP A 134 2.07 -49.32 0.94
CA TRP A 134 3.13 -50.10 0.31
C TRP A 134 2.74 -51.59 0.21
N ASP A 135 2.85 -52.17 -0.99
CA ASP A 135 2.54 -53.58 -1.27
C ASP A 135 3.80 -54.43 -1.55
N GLY A 136 4.98 -53.81 -1.54
CA GLY A 136 6.28 -54.44 -1.76
C GLY A 136 6.74 -54.44 -3.23
N SER A 137 5.96 -53.87 -4.15
CA SER A 137 6.31 -53.76 -5.58
C SER A 137 7.23 -52.57 -5.92
N GLU A 138 7.70 -51.83 -4.92
CA GLU A 138 8.22 -50.48 -5.14
C GLU A 138 9.71 -50.44 -5.47
N PRO A 139 10.16 -49.47 -6.28
CA PRO A 139 11.57 -49.39 -6.63
C PRO A 139 12.43 -49.06 -5.40
N ALA A 140 13.44 -49.89 -5.10
CA ALA A 140 14.34 -49.72 -3.94
C ALA A 140 15.10 -48.38 -3.85
N TRP A 141 15.05 -47.53 -4.89
CA TRP A 141 15.64 -46.20 -4.89
C TRP A 141 14.65 -45.09 -4.49
N VAL A 142 13.35 -45.41 -4.38
CA VAL A 142 12.27 -44.48 -4.03
C VAL A 142 11.96 -44.66 -2.54
N HIS A 143 12.79 -44.04 -1.71
CA HIS A 143 12.67 -44.11 -0.25
C HIS A 143 12.64 -42.69 0.36
N ASP A 144 11.91 -42.55 1.47
CA ASP A 144 11.76 -41.31 2.24
C ASP A 144 12.71 -41.20 3.45
N GLU A 145 13.52 -42.23 3.68
CA GLU A 145 14.54 -42.31 4.73
C GLU A 145 15.99 -42.36 4.19
N GLY A 146 16.96 -42.14 5.07
CA GLY A 146 18.39 -42.20 4.76
C GLY A 146 19.00 -40.96 4.06
N PRO A 147 20.30 -41.01 3.73
CA PRO A 147 21.07 -39.84 3.23
C PRO A 147 20.66 -39.37 1.83
N TYR A 148 19.96 -40.21 1.06
CA TYR A 148 19.49 -39.88 -0.30
C TYR A 148 17.96 -39.89 -0.42
N ARG A 149 17.25 -39.67 0.69
CA ARG A 149 15.78 -39.58 0.68
C ARG A 149 15.24 -38.62 -0.38
N ILE A 150 14.19 -39.04 -1.06
CA ILE A 150 13.56 -38.24 -2.12
C ILE A 150 12.62 -37.22 -1.49
N TYR A 151 12.83 -35.93 -1.77
CA TYR A 151 11.96 -34.85 -1.34
C TYR A 151 11.71 -33.83 -2.46
N PRO A 152 10.47 -33.37 -2.71
CA PRO A 152 9.21 -33.73 -2.03
C PRO A 152 8.88 -35.23 -2.09
N LEU A 153 8.08 -35.72 -1.14
CA LEU A 153 7.84 -37.16 -1.00
C LEU A 153 7.21 -37.75 -2.28
N PRO A 154 7.72 -38.90 -2.75
CA PRO A 154 7.29 -39.52 -4.00
C PRO A 154 5.82 -39.99 -3.94
N VAL A 155 5.36 -40.40 -2.76
CA VAL A 155 3.97 -40.69 -2.41
C VAL A 155 3.54 -39.75 -1.27
N PRO A 156 2.31 -39.21 -1.27
CA PRO A 156 1.82 -38.42 -0.14
C PRO A 156 1.91 -39.19 1.19
N ARG A 157 2.50 -38.55 2.19
CA ARG A 157 2.57 -39.02 3.58
C ARG A 157 2.40 -37.81 4.48
N TYR A 158 1.54 -37.95 5.47
CA TYR A 158 1.34 -36.97 6.51
C TYR A 158 1.16 -37.73 7.82
N ASP A 159 2.21 -37.79 8.63
CA ASP A 159 2.25 -38.56 9.87
C ASP A 159 3.09 -37.76 10.87
N GLN A 160 2.41 -37.22 11.90
CA GLN A 160 3.03 -36.36 12.93
C GLN A 160 3.25 -37.14 14.24
N GLY A 161 3.16 -38.46 14.21
CA GLY A 161 3.25 -39.31 15.39
C GLY A 161 1.89 -39.66 15.98
N MET A 162 1.92 -40.27 17.17
CA MET A 162 0.76 -40.85 17.87
C MET A 162 0.12 -39.93 18.92
N GLU A 163 0.67 -38.74 19.12
CA GLU A 163 0.13 -37.73 20.04
C GLU A 163 -0.84 -36.80 19.30
N ASP A 164 -1.97 -36.47 19.93
CA ASP A 164 -2.91 -35.47 19.43
C ASP A 164 -2.48 -34.06 19.86
N PHE A 165 -2.62 -33.08 18.96
CA PHE A 165 -2.22 -31.70 19.23
C PHE A 165 -2.95 -30.69 18.33
N PRO A 166 -3.14 -29.43 18.77
CA PRO A 166 -3.64 -28.37 17.92
C PRO A 166 -2.58 -27.94 16.88
N VAL A 167 -2.99 -27.78 15.63
CA VAL A 167 -2.12 -27.34 14.53
C VAL A 167 -2.29 -25.85 14.30
N ASP A 168 -1.21 -25.09 14.41
CA ASP A 168 -1.18 -23.64 14.17
C ASP A 168 -0.76 -23.30 12.72
N LEU A 169 -0.61 -22.00 12.43
CA LEU A 169 -0.22 -21.49 11.11
C LEU A 169 1.20 -21.89 10.68
N GLU A 170 2.08 -22.19 11.63
CA GLU A 170 3.46 -22.61 11.38
C GLU A 170 3.61 -24.13 11.38
N GLY A 171 2.59 -24.83 11.87
CA GLY A 171 2.50 -26.27 11.99
C GLY A 171 2.40 -27.02 10.66
N PRO A 172 2.44 -28.37 10.73
CA PRO A 172 2.35 -29.22 9.56
C PRO A 172 0.94 -29.16 8.97
N ILE A 173 0.72 -28.42 7.88
CA ILE A 173 -0.59 -28.35 7.21
C ILE A 173 -0.91 -29.67 6.47
N PRO A 174 -2.08 -30.31 6.73
CA PRO A 174 -2.46 -31.56 6.07
C PRO A 174 -2.87 -31.35 4.61
N GLY A 175 -2.94 -32.45 3.85
CA GLY A 175 -3.56 -32.48 2.52
C GLY A 175 -5.08 -32.60 2.61
N GLY A 176 -5.79 -32.26 1.53
CA GLY A 176 -7.27 -32.23 1.53
C GLY A 176 -7.91 -33.59 1.70
N GLY A 177 -7.30 -34.66 1.18
CA GLY A 177 -7.81 -36.04 1.31
C GLY A 177 -7.83 -36.61 2.74
N ASN A 178 -7.43 -35.84 3.76
CA ASN A 178 -7.55 -36.21 5.17
C ASN A 178 -7.95 -35.03 6.06
N LEU A 179 -8.77 -34.15 5.49
CA LEU A 179 -9.38 -33.04 6.21
C LEU A 179 -10.81 -33.44 6.61
N VAL A 180 -11.20 -33.11 7.83
CA VAL A 180 -12.60 -33.13 8.26
C VAL A 180 -12.96 -31.73 8.70
N ALA A 181 -14.09 -31.19 8.23
CA ALA A 181 -14.51 -29.83 8.53
C ALA A 181 -15.96 -29.80 9.05
N ARG A 182 -16.22 -28.92 10.02
CA ARG A 182 -17.58 -28.58 10.41
C ARG A 182 -18.24 -27.68 9.37
N LEU A 183 -19.53 -27.86 9.11
CA LEU A 183 -20.22 -27.07 8.06
C LEU A 183 -20.05 -25.54 8.17
N PRO A 184 -20.09 -24.90 9.37
CA PRO A 184 -19.92 -23.45 9.48
C PRO A 184 -18.57 -22.94 8.95
N VAL A 185 -17.49 -23.71 9.15
CA VAL A 185 -16.15 -23.30 8.69
C VAL A 185 -16.03 -23.34 7.17
N ILE A 186 -16.79 -24.23 6.52
CA ILE A 186 -16.83 -24.33 5.05
C ILE A 186 -17.40 -23.05 4.45
N GLY A 187 -18.57 -22.61 4.94
CA GLY A 187 -19.20 -21.36 4.51
C GLY A 187 -18.34 -20.14 4.82
N ALA A 188 -17.73 -20.09 6.01
CA ALA A 188 -16.87 -18.98 6.41
C ALA A 188 -15.57 -18.87 5.59
N THR A 189 -15.00 -20.00 5.16
CA THR A 189 -13.71 -20.03 4.45
C THR A 189 -13.85 -19.62 2.98
N GLY A 190 -14.92 -20.03 2.31
CA GLY A 190 -15.16 -19.76 0.88
C GLY A 190 -14.59 -20.84 -0.05
N PRO A 191 -14.61 -20.63 -1.37
CA PRO A 191 -14.23 -21.65 -2.35
C PRO A 191 -12.73 -22.01 -2.31
N PHE A 192 -12.39 -23.20 -2.82
CA PHE A 192 -11.02 -23.61 -3.16
C PHE A 192 -10.51 -22.82 -4.36
N ALA A 193 -9.24 -22.44 -4.33
CA ALA A 193 -8.59 -21.74 -5.44
C ALA A 193 -8.51 -22.66 -6.67
N ILE A 194 -9.12 -22.23 -7.77
CA ILE A 194 -9.21 -23.02 -9.01
C ILE A 194 -7.83 -23.13 -9.67
N GLU A 195 -7.04 -22.07 -9.60
CA GLU A 195 -5.72 -21.94 -10.21
C GLU A 195 -4.58 -22.67 -9.48
N LEU A 196 -4.89 -23.26 -8.31
CA LEU A 196 -3.98 -24.05 -7.49
C LEU A 196 -4.26 -25.55 -7.55
N GLY A 197 -5.46 -25.93 -8.02
CA GLY A 197 -5.89 -27.31 -8.13
C GLY A 197 -5.28 -28.03 -9.34
N PRO A 198 -5.07 -29.36 -9.25
CA PRO A 198 -4.61 -30.16 -10.37
C PRO A 198 -5.66 -30.20 -11.49
N THR A 199 -5.19 -30.10 -12.75
CA THR A 199 -6.00 -30.25 -13.97
C THR A 199 -5.26 -31.11 -15.00
N GLY A 200 -5.91 -32.14 -15.55
CA GLY A 200 -5.32 -33.03 -16.55
C GLY A 200 -4.03 -33.73 -16.07
N HIS A 201 -2.91 -33.53 -16.79
CA HIS A 201 -1.60 -34.09 -16.47
C HIS A 201 -0.72 -33.18 -15.57
N ASP A 202 -1.29 -32.14 -14.95
CA ASP A 202 -0.57 -31.31 -13.99
C ASP A 202 -0.44 -32.03 -12.64
N LEU A 203 0.81 -32.26 -12.18
CA LEU A 203 1.12 -32.83 -10.87
C LEU A 203 1.29 -31.75 -9.78
N GLY A 204 0.95 -30.50 -10.11
CA GLY A 204 0.74 -29.43 -9.16
C GLY A 204 -0.37 -29.73 -8.14
N GLY A 205 -0.51 -28.86 -7.16
CA GLY A 205 -1.52 -29.00 -6.11
C GLY A 205 -1.08 -28.29 -4.85
N SER A 206 -1.94 -27.43 -4.33
CA SER A 206 -1.78 -26.62 -3.10
C SER A 206 -3.09 -25.92 -2.70
N GLU A 207 -4.19 -26.17 -3.40
CA GLU A 207 -5.53 -25.69 -3.14
C GLU A 207 -6.01 -26.04 -1.73
N ASP A 208 -5.71 -27.26 -1.25
CA ASP A 208 -6.09 -27.72 0.09
C ASP A 208 -5.34 -26.94 1.18
N ALA A 209 -4.02 -26.80 1.00
CA ALA A 209 -3.18 -26.08 1.94
C ALA A 209 -3.52 -24.58 1.96
N ASP A 210 -3.83 -23.98 0.79
CA ASP A 210 -4.36 -22.61 0.70
C ASP A 210 -5.68 -22.47 1.47
N TRP A 211 -6.61 -23.40 1.26
CA TRP A 211 -7.92 -23.37 1.91
C TRP A 211 -7.82 -23.50 3.44
N ILE A 212 -7.03 -24.47 3.93
CA ILE A 212 -6.80 -24.66 5.38
C ILE A 212 -6.13 -23.43 5.99
N LEU A 213 -5.10 -22.87 5.35
CA LEU A 213 -4.43 -21.68 5.84
C LEU A 213 -5.38 -20.47 5.89
N ARG A 214 -6.28 -20.32 4.90
CA ARG A 214 -7.34 -19.29 4.94
C ARG A 214 -8.33 -19.52 6.07
N ALA A 215 -8.70 -20.77 6.36
CA ALA A 215 -9.57 -21.10 7.49
C ALA A 215 -8.90 -20.76 8.84
N LEU A 216 -7.66 -21.21 9.04
CA LEU A 216 -6.88 -20.93 10.26
C LEU A 216 -6.68 -19.42 10.49
N ARG A 217 -6.35 -18.66 9.43
CA ARG A 217 -6.25 -17.19 9.50
C ARG A 217 -7.58 -16.52 9.87
N LYS A 218 -8.71 -17.15 9.53
CA LYS A 218 -10.05 -16.70 9.94
C LYS A 218 -10.42 -17.12 11.37
N GLY A 219 -9.49 -17.69 12.13
CA GLY A 219 -9.68 -18.11 13.50
C GLY A 219 -10.17 -19.55 13.68
N ALA A 220 -10.27 -20.34 12.60
CA ALA A 220 -10.63 -21.74 12.70
C ALA A 220 -9.57 -22.52 13.49
N ARG A 221 -10.01 -23.50 14.28
CA ARG A 221 -9.11 -24.36 15.07
C ARG A 221 -8.96 -25.72 14.39
N LEU A 222 -7.73 -26.07 14.02
CA LEU A 222 -7.38 -27.39 13.47
C LEU A 222 -6.76 -28.26 14.56
N HIS A 223 -7.26 -29.49 14.69
CA HIS A 223 -6.73 -30.48 15.62
C HIS A 223 -6.23 -31.72 14.87
N TYR A 224 -5.01 -32.16 15.19
CA TYR A 224 -4.44 -33.41 14.70
C TYR A 224 -4.88 -34.58 15.61
N ALA A 225 -5.59 -35.54 15.04
CA ALA A 225 -6.11 -36.74 15.69
C ALA A 225 -5.53 -38.00 15.00
N PRO A 226 -4.52 -38.66 15.57
CA PRO A 226 -3.79 -39.74 14.92
C PRO A 226 -4.61 -41.02 14.69
N GLN A 227 -5.78 -41.13 15.34
CA GLN A 227 -6.74 -42.23 15.14
C GLN A 227 -7.47 -42.13 13.80
N ILE A 228 -7.55 -40.94 13.21
CA ILE A 228 -8.04 -40.75 11.85
C ILE A 228 -6.92 -41.21 10.91
N LEU A 229 -6.95 -42.48 10.50
CA LEU A 229 -5.90 -43.09 9.68
C LEU A 229 -6.42 -43.46 8.29
N GLN A 230 -5.70 -43.02 7.28
CA GLN A 230 -5.91 -43.38 5.88
C GLN A 230 -4.61 -43.87 5.24
N TYR A 231 -4.76 -44.75 4.26
CA TYR A 231 -3.68 -45.32 3.47
C TYR A 231 -3.81 -44.84 2.03
N HIS A 232 -2.76 -44.22 1.49
CA HIS A 232 -2.72 -43.74 0.11
C HIS A 232 -2.23 -44.87 -0.81
N TYR A 233 -3.05 -45.28 -1.79
CA TYR A 233 -2.67 -46.31 -2.74
C TYR A 233 -1.41 -45.91 -3.53
N VAL A 234 -0.45 -46.83 -3.61
CA VAL A 234 0.80 -46.62 -4.33
C VAL A 234 0.70 -47.22 -5.73
N ASP A 235 0.73 -46.36 -6.74
CA ASP A 235 0.89 -46.79 -8.14
C ASP A 235 2.40 -46.86 -8.45
N SER A 236 2.97 -48.07 -8.34
CA SER A 236 4.41 -48.31 -8.53
C SER A 236 4.85 -48.08 -9.98
N GLU A 237 3.95 -48.23 -10.96
CA GLU A 237 4.23 -47.93 -12.37
C GLU A 237 4.49 -46.44 -12.61
N ARG A 238 3.92 -45.56 -11.78
CA ARG A 238 4.18 -44.11 -11.82
C ARG A 238 5.52 -43.71 -11.20
N LEU A 239 6.16 -44.55 -10.37
CA LEU A 239 7.38 -44.20 -9.62
C LEU A 239 8.67 -44.24 -10.47
N THR A 240 8.61 -43.67 -11.68
CA THR A 240 9.76 -43.48 -12.56
C THR A 240 10.58 -42.23 -12.17
N LEU A 241 11.87 -42.19 -12.53
CA LEU A 241 12.73 -41.03 -12.26
C LEU A 241 12.20 -39.74 -12.91
N SER A 242 11.68 -39.84 -14.13
CA SER A 242 11.08 -38.72 -14.85
C SER A 242 9.83 -38.20 -14.13
N TYR A 243 8.95 -39.09 -13.66
CA TYR A 243 7.77 -38.71 -12.89
C TYR A 243 8.14 -38.02 -11.58
N VAL A 244 9.05 -38.61 -10.78
CA VAL A 244 9.45 -38.04 -9.48
C VAL A 244 10.13 -36.68 -9.65
N ALA A 245 10.99 -36.52 -10.66
CA ALA A 245 11.62 -35.22 -10.96
C ALA A 245 10.59 -34.17 -11.43
N ARG A 246 9.65 -34.56 -12.30
CA ARG A 246 8.54 -33.68 -12.75
C ARG A 246 7.64 -33.29 -11.60
N LYS A 247 7.26 -34.24 -10.75
CA LYS A 247 6.49 -34.01 -9.52
C LYS A 247 7.24 -33.06 -8.59
N GLY A 248 8.54 -33.27 -8.38
CA GLY A 248 9.38 -32.38 -7.59
C GLY A 248 9.35 -30.93 -8.11
N TYR A 249 9.51 -30.74 -9.43
CA TYR A 249 9.41 -29.41 -10.05
C TYR A 249 8.01 -28.79 -9.88
N GLN A 250 6.94 -29.49 -10.29
CA GLN A 250 5.58 -28.95 -10.33
C GLN A 250 5.00 -28.72 -8.93
N ARG A 251 5.29 -29.61 -7.97
CA ARG A 251 4.85 -29.46 -6.58
C ARG A 251 5.59 -28.33 -5.87
N SER A 252 6.91 -28.24 -6.03
CA SER A 252 7.67 -27.11 -5.47
C SER A 252 7.27 -25.78 -6.09
N GLN A 253 6.99 -25.74 -7.40
CA GLN A 253 6.44 -24.56 -8.08
C GLN A 253 5.09 -24.14 -7.49
N SER A 254 4.17 -25.07 -7.29
CA SER A 254 2.83 -24.80 -6.74
C SER A 254 2.89 -24.37 -5.28
N VAL A 255 3.64 -25.10 -4.44
CA VAL A 255 3.81 -24.78 -3.02
C VAL A 255 4.47 -23.42 -2.85
N THR A 256 5.50 -23.12 -3.65
CA THR A 256 6.14 -21.80 -3.60
C THR A 256 5.21 -20.71 -4.13
N ARG A 257 4.31 -20.97 -5.09
CA ARG A 257 3.30 -19.96 -5.49
C ARG A 257 2.38 -19.57 -4.32
N VAL A 258 1.99 -20.52 -3.47
CA VAL A 258 1.13 -20.27 -2.29
C VAL A 258 1.91 -19.66 -1.13
N ARG A 259 3.14 -20.13 -0.89
CA ARG A 259 3.96 -19.73 0.26
C ARG A 259 4.95 -18.59 -0.02
N ALA A 260 5.13 -18.15 -1.26
CA ALA A 260 6.22 -17.22 -1.58
C ALA A 260 6.05 -15.88 -0.87
N GLU A 261 6.99 -15.60 0.02
CA GLU A 261 7.13 -14.31 0.69
C GLU A 261 7.92 -13.29 -0.14
N PHE A 262 8.54 -13.73 -1.24
CA PHE A 262 9.49 -12.91 -2.01
C PHE A 262 8.89 -12.42 -3.34
N ASP A 263 9.03 -11.12 -3.62
CA ASP A 263 8.70 -10.52 -4.93
C ASP A 263 9.74 -10.83 -6.03
N ARG A 264 10.96 -11.21 -5.64
CA ARG A 264 12.06 -11.57 -6.56
C ARG A 264 12.77 -12.81 -6.07
N VAL A 265 13.35 -13.58 -6.99
CA VAL A 265 14.13 -14.78 -6.66
C VAL A 265 15.36 -14.38 -5.81
N PRO A 266 15.45 -14.79 -4.53
CA PRO A 266 16.60 -14.47 -3.70
C PRO A 266 17.89 -15.09 -4.23
N ARG A 267 19.04 -14.43 -4.01
CA ARG A 267 20.35 -14.91 -4.47
C ARG A 267 20.70 -16.30 -3.93
N TYR A 268 20.26 -16.64 -2.71
CA TYR A 268 20.56 -17.94 -2.12
C TYR A 268 19.87 -19.11 -2.86
N MET A 269 18.73 -18.89 -3.52
CA MET A 269 18.04 -19.94 -4.28
C MET A 269 18.81 -20.31 -5.55
N TRP A 270 19.43 -19.33 -6.21
CA TRP A 270 20.36 -19.58 -7.32
C TRP A 270 21.58 -20.37 -6.86
N ARG A 271 22.14 -20.00 -5.70
CA ARG A 271 23.25 -20.75 -5.07
C ARG A 271 22.84 -22.19 -4.73
N LYS A 272 21.64 -22.40 -4.20
CA LYS A 272 21.05 -23.73 -3.90
C LYS A 272 20.94 -24.59 -5.16
N ALA A 273 20.35 -24.06 -6.23
CA ALA A 273 20.23 -24.75 -7.51
C ALA A 273 21.61 -25.10 -8.11
N ALA A 274 22.57 -24.16 -8.08
CA ALA A 274 23.94 -24.41 -8.53
C ALA A 274 24.62 -25.52 -7.72
N GLY A 275 24.44 -25.55 -6.39
CA GLY A 275 24.97 -26.61 -5.53
C GLY A 275 24.45 -28.00 -5.90
N TYR A 276 23.15 -28.13 -6.16
CA TYR A 276 22.58 -29.42 -6.60
C TYR A 276 23.00 -29.82 -8.02
N ALA A 277 23.18 -28.86 -8.93
CA ALA A 277 23.71 -29.12 -10.26
C ALA A 277 25.16 -29.65 -10.21
N LEU A 278 26.00 -29.06 -9.37
CA LEU A 278 27.36 -29.56 -9.12
C LEU A 278 27.33 -30.95 -8.49
N GLY A 279 26.48 -31.17 -7.47
CA GLY A 279 26.29 -32.49 -6.86
C GLY A 279 25.88 -33.56 -7.87
N LEU A 280 24.99 -33.24 -8.82
CA LEU A 280 24.59 -34.13 -9.90
C LEU A 280 25.74 -34.45 -10.86
N ALA A 281 26.56 -33.46 -11.20
CA ALA A 281 27.67 -33.61 -12.14
C ALA A 281 28.85 -34.42 -11.58
N PHE A 282 29.14 -34.27 -10.29
CA PHE A 282 30.32 -34.88 -9.64
C PHE A 282 30.01 -36.15 -8.83
N SER A 283 28.76 -36.60 -8.77
CA SER A 283 28.39 -37.84 -8.08
C SER A 283 28.54 -39.06 -8.99
N TRP A 284 29.27 -40.07 -8.51
CA TRP A 284 29.47 -41.34 -9.22
C TRP A 284 28.41 -42.40 -8.87
N ARG A 285 27.80 -42.31 -7.67
CA ARG A 285 26.74 -43.22 -7.22
C ARG A 285 25.41 -42.88 -7.87
N LEU A 286 24.74 -43.88 -8.47
CA LEU A 286 23.47 -43.67 -9.18
C LEU A 286 22.36 -43.11 -8.27
N GLN A 287 22.29 -43.57 -7.00
CA GLN A 287 21.35 -43.05 -6.00
C GLN A 287 21.58 -41.56 -5.72
N ALA A 288 22.83 -41.15 -5.54
CA ALA A 288 23.19 -39.75 -5.33
C ALA A 288 22.82 -38.88 -6.54
N ARG A 289 23.05 -39.36 -7.77
CA ARG A 289 22.64 -38.66 -8.99
C ARG A 289 21.12 -38.48 -9.08
N ARG A 290 20.35 -39.54 -8.79
CA ARG A 290 18.88 -39.46 -8.75
C ARG A 290 18.39 -38.45 -7.72
N PHE A 291 18.98 -38.48 -6.52
CA PHE A 291 18.71 -37.50 -5.46
C PHE A 291 18.98 -36.06 -5.93
N TYR A 292 20.19 -35.77 -6.43
CA TYR A 292 20.54 -34.42 -6.86
C TYR A 292 19.68 -33.94 -8.04
N LEU A 293 19.28 -34.83 -8.96
CA LEU A 293 18.37 -34.50 -10.04
C LEU A 293 17.00 -34.04 -9.52
N VAL A 294 16.39 -34.80 -8.60
CA VAL A 294 15.09 -34.43 -8.01
C VAL A 294 15.19 -33.14 -7.19
N ARG A 295 16.27 -32.95 -6.43
CA ARG A 295 16.52 -31.73 -5.65
C ARG A 295 16.74 -30.50 -6.54
N LEU A 296 17.46 -30.67 -7.64
CA LEU A 296 17.64 -29.64 -8.66
C LEU A 296 16.30 -29.29 -9.30
N ALA A 297 15.52 -30.28 -9.74
CA ALA A 297 14.19 -30.07 -10.32
C ALA A 297 13.27 -29.32 -9.34
N SER A 298 13.27 -29.68 -8.06
CA SER A 298 12.49 -29.01 -7.02
C SER A 298 12.94 -27.56 -6.80
N SER A 299 14.25 -27.30 -6.77
CA SER A 299 14.80 -25.95 -6.60
C SER A 299 14.53 -25.06 -7.83
N MET A 300 14.55 -25.63 -9.03
CA MET A 300 14.11 -24.96 -10.26
C MET A 300 12.60 -24.70 -10.25
N GLY A 301 11.81 -25.59 -9.64
CA GLY A 301 10.38 -25.40 -9.37
C GLY A 301 10.12 -24.21 -8.46
N GLU A 302 10.83 -24.10 -7.32
CA GLU A 302 10.75 -22.95 -6.40
C GLU A 302 11.05 -21.62 -7.13
N ILE A 303 12.15 -21.56 -7.88
CA ILE A 303 12.55 -20.39 -8.67
C ILE A 303 11.50 -20.05 -9.73
N SER A 304 10.97 -21.07 -10.42
CA SER A 304 9.91 -20.92 -11.40
C SER A 304 8.62 -20.40 -10.78
N GLY A 305 8.26 -20.87 -9.58
CA GLY A 305 7.08 -20.43 -8.83
C GLY A 305 7.12 -18.94 -8.52
N ILE A 306 8.27 -18.45 -8.02
CA ILE A 306 8.47 -17.00 -7.76
C ILE A 306 8.43 -16.19 -9.06
N ARG A 307 9.08 -16.66 -10.13
CA ARG A 307 9.08 -15.98 -11.43
C ARG A 307 7.70 -15.93 -12.07
N ASP A 308 6.94 -17.02 -12.01
CA ASP A 308 5.58 -17.08 -12.56
C ASP A 308 4.64 -16.16 -11.79
N ARG A 309 4.70 -16.18 -10.44
CA ARG A 309 3.97 -15.20 -9.60
C ARG A 309 4.29 -13.77 -10.01
N HIS A 310 5.57 -13.43 -10.17
CA HIS A 310 5.99 -12.09 -10.60
C HIS A 310 5.53 -11.74 -12.02
N ARG A 311 5.59 -12.69 -12.96
CA ARG A 311 5.11 -12.51 -14.33
C ARG A 311 3.60 -12.27 -14.37
N ARG A 312 2.83 -13.00 -13.56
CA ARG A 312 1.37 -12.82 -13.42
C ARG A 312 1.04 -11.46 -12.81
N LYS A 313 1.71 -11.08 -11.71
CA LYS A 313 1.60 -9.75 -11.11
C LYS A 313 1.87 -8.65 -12.14
N ARG A 314 2.96 -8.76 -12.91
CA ARG A 314 3.29 -7.82 -14.00
C ARG A 314 2.26 -7.78 -15.13
N ARG A 315 1.74 -8.94 -15.57
CA ARG A 315 0.71 -9.01 -16.61
C ARG A 315 -0.57 -8.32 -16.15
N ARG A 316 -0.98 -8.53 -14.89
CA ARG A 316 -2.15 -7.90 -14.29
C ARG A 316 -1.93 -6.41 -14.04
N ALA A 317 -0.71 -5.99 -13.73
CA ALA A 317 -0.33 -4.58 -13.61
C ALA A 317 -0.17 -3.86 -14.97
N ALA A 318 -0.18 -4.58 -16.09
CA ALA A 318 0.06 -4.00 -17.40
C ALA A 318 -1.18 -3.24 -17.89
N LEU A 319 -1.01 -1.94 -18.11
CA LEU A 319 -2.01 -1.09 -18.74
C LEU A 319 -1.60 -0.75 -20.17
N PRO A 320 -2.54 -0.58 -21.11
CA PRO A 320 -2.23 -0.16 -22.46
C PRO A 320 -1.48 1.17 -22.46
N MET A 321 -0.55 1.35 -23.40
CA MET A 321 0.10 2.64 -23.63
C MET A 321 -0.81 3.53 -24.45
N LEU A 322 -0.91 4.80 -24.07
CA LEU A 322 -1.64 5.82 -24.83
C LEU A 322 -0.75 6.43 -25.92
N GLY A 323 -1.36 7.04 -26.95
CA GLY A 323 -0.61 7.64 -28.07
C GLY A 323 0.43 8.69 -27.63
N ALA A 324 0.12 9.51 -26.63
CA ALA A 324 1.05 10.48 -26.08
C ALA A 324 2.25 9.83 -25.36
N GLU A 325 2.06 8.66 -24.74
CA GLU A 325 3.17 7.90 -24.13
C GLU A 325 4.05 7.25 -25.19
N ALA A 326 3.46 6.75 -26.29
CA ALA A 326 4.21 6.26 -27.44
C ALA A 326 5.05 7.39 -28.07
N GLY A 327 4.49 8.60 -28.20
CA GLY A 327 5.23 9.79 -28.64
C GLY A 327 6.38 10.15 -27.71
N SER A 328 6.16 10.07 -26.40
CA SER A 328 7.22 10.28 -25.40
C SER A 328 8.33 9.21 -25.50
N ALA A 329 7.98 7.93 -25.69
CA ALA A 329 8.96 6.87 -25.92
C ALA A 329 9.73 7.10 -27.23
N ALA A 330 9.06 7.52 -28.29
CA ALA A 330 9.67 7.86 -29.57
C ALA A 330 10.66 9.04 -29.44
N LEU A 331 10.35 10.06 -28.63
CA LEU A 331 11.27 11.17 -28.33
C LEU A 331 12.56 10.67 -27.67
N LEU A 332 12.47 9.74 -26.72
CA LEU A 332 13.65 9.17 -26.07
C LEU A 332 14.49 8.33 -27.04
N VAL A 333 13.84 7.52 -27.89
CA VAL A 333 14.52 6.74 -28.94
C VAL A 333 15.19 7.67 -29.96
N ALA A 334 14.49 8.72 -30.40
CA ALA A 334 15.05 9.72 -31.32
C ALA A 334 16.24 10.45 -30.71
N ALA A 335 16.17 10.83 -29.42
CA ALA A 335 17.29 11.40 -28.69
C ALA A 335 18.50 10.44 -28.66
N ALA A 336 18.27 9.16 -28.36
CA ALA A 336 19.33 8.16 -28.34
C ALA A 336 19.97 7.96 -29.72
N LEU A 337 19.17 7.84 -30.78
CA LEU A 337 19.66 7.67 -32.15
C LEU A 337 20.44 8.89 -32.66
N THR A 338 19.94 10.10 -32.41
CA THR A 338 20.60 11.35 -32.82
C THR A 338 21.93 11.55 -32.09
N LEU A 339 21.98 11.27 -30.78
CA LEU A 339 23.22 11.32 -30.01
C LEU A 339 24.21 10.23 -30.46
N ALA A 340 23.74 9.02 -30.74
CA ALA A 340 24.60 7.96 -31.27
C ALA A 340 25.22 8.34 -32.63
N LEU A 341 24.41 8.87 -33.56
CA LEU A 341 24.93 9.36 -34.84
C LEU A 341 25.92 10.51 -34.66
N ALA A 342 25.65 11.43 -33.74
CA ALA A 342 26.56 12.53 -33.42
C ALA A 342 27.92 12.03 -32.91
N THR A 343 27.97 10.97 -32.09
CA THR A 343 29.26 10.40 -31.62
C THR A 343 30.11 9.81 -32.74
N VAL A 344 29.49 9.38 -33.85
CA VAL A 344 30.21 8.91 -35.03
C VAL A 344 30.81 10.09 -35.81
N LEU A 345 30.07 11.20 -35.92
CA LEU A 345 30.45 12.36 -36.72
C LEU A 345 31.37 13.35 -35.99
N ALA A 346 31.16 13.58 -34.70
CA ALA A 346 31.86 14.60 -33.90
C ALA A 346 33.11 14.08 -33.15
N ARG A 347 33.82 13.07 -33.69
CA ARG A 347 34.90 12.38 -32.96
C ARG A 347 36.00 13.30 -32.42
N HIS A 348 36.23 14.46 -33.04
CA HIS A 348 37.31 15.38 -32.68
C HIS A 348 36.95 16.29 -31.49
N TRP A 349 35.84 17.03 -31.54
CA TRP A 349 35.50 18.01 -30.50
C TRP A 349 34.59 17.47 -29.37
N LEU A 350 33.83 16.40 -29.62
CA LEU A 350 32.85 15.90 -28.65
C LEU A 350 33.52 15.33 -27.39
N GLY A 351 34.67 14.65 -27.56
CA GLY A 351 35.44 14.11 -26.44
C GLY A 351 35.94 15.21 -25.50
N GLU A 352 36.44 16.30 -26.06
CA GLU A 352 36.89 17.47 -25.29
C GLU A 352 35.73 18.21 -24.61
N ALA A 353 34.60 18.35 -25.30
CA ALA A 353 33.39 18.95 -24.72
C ALA A 353 32.87 18.14 -23.53
N LEU A 354 32.83 16.81 -23.66
CA LEU A 354 32.46 15.90 -22.58
C LEU A 354 33.48 15.91 -21.44
N LEU A 355 34.78 16.00 -21.73
CA LEU A 355 35.83 16.13 -20.71
C LEU A 355 35.67 17.44 -19.93
N GLY A 356 35.50 18.57 -20.62
CA GLY A 356 35.28 19.86 -20.00
C GLY A 356 34.02 19.89 -19.14
N ALA A 357 32.91 19.34 -19.65
CA ALA A 357 31.67 19.21 -18.89
C ALA A 357 31.83 18.28 -17.67
N GLY A 358 32.58 17.18 -17.84
CA GLY A 358 32.93 16.25 -16.78
C GLY A 358 33.78 16.89 -15.69
N VAL A 359 34.73 17.77 -16.03
CA VAL A 359 35.52 18.55 -15.06
C VAL A 359 34.61 19.48 -14.26
N VAL A 360 33.72 20.24 -14.91
CA VAL A 360 32.75 21.10 -14.22
C VAL A 360 31.84 20.28 -13.31
N GLY A 361 31.36 19.13 -13.80
CA GLY A 361 30.53 18.21 -13.02
C GLY A 361 31.25 17.64 -11.80
N ALA A 362 32.50 17.22 -11.96
CA ALA A 362 33.34 16.69 -10.89
C ALA A 362 33.63 17.76 -9.84
N LEU A 363 33.99 18.98 -10.24
CA LEU A 363 34.24 20.10 -9.34
C LEU A 363 32.96 20.49 -8.58
N THR A 364 31.83 20.62 -9.27
CA THR A 364 30.53 20.94 -8.65
C THR A 364 30.13 19.87 -7.65
N SER A 365 30.21 18.59 -8.04
CA SER A 365 29.93 17.47 -7.14
C SER A 365 30.88 17.47 -5.95
N ALA A 366 32.18 17.70 -6.15
CA ALA A 366 33.16 17.74 -5.06
C ALA A 366 32.86 18.87 -4.07
N VAL A 367 32.50 20.06 -4.56
CA VAL A 367 32.09 21.19 -3.71
C VAL A 367 30.81 20.86 -2.95
N LEU A 368 29.79 20.32 -3.61
CA LEU A 368 28.52 19.94 -2.97
C LEU A 368 28.73 18.86 -1.92
N VAL A 369 29.53 17.82 -2.21
CA VAL A 369 29.87 16.75 -1.25
C VAL A 369 30.71 17.30 -0.11
N ALA A 370 31.75 18.09 -0.37
CA ALA A 370 32.61 18.66 0.67
C ALA A 370 31.81 19.59 1.60
N LYS A 371 30.97 20.47 1.03
CA LYS A 371 30.04 21.30 1.79
C LYS A 371 29.08 20.43 2.60
N SER A 372 28.42 19.47 1.94
CA SER A 372 27.48 18.56 2.59
C SER A 372 28.10 17.77 3.75
N VAL A 373 29.35 17.31 3.63
CA VAL A 373 30.09 16.59 4.68
C VAL A 373 30.51 17.52 5.81
N ARG A 374 30.97 18.74 5.50
CA ARG A 374 31.30 19.77 6.50
C ARG A 374 30.07 20.13 7.33
N ASP A 375 28.95 20.31 6.63
CA ASP A 375 27.68 20.76 7.17
C ASP A 375 26.86 19.62 7.79
N PHE A 376 27.19 18.37 7.48
CA PHE A 376 26.61 17.15 8.06
C PHE A 376 26.62 17.14 9.60
N SER A 377 27.61 17.82 10.20
CA SER A 377 27.79 17.95 11.65
C SER A 377 27.24 19.26 12.24
N ARG A 378 26.78 20.20 11.41
CA ARG A 378 26.50 21.59 11.82
C ARG A 378 25.12 22.12 11.43
N THR A 379 24.51 21.62 10.35
CA THR A 379 23.30 22.23 9.76
C THR A 379 22.23 21.21 9.36
N GLY A 380 22.29 20.02 9.94
CA GLY A 380 21.25 19.00 9.90
C GLY A 380 21.14 18.29 11.24
N PRO A 381 20.26 17.28 11.37
CA PRO A 381 20.18 16.53 12.60
C PRO A 381 21.46 15.70 12.69
N GLY A 382 22.30 15.97 13.68
CA GLY A 382 23.45 15.12 13.94
C GLY A 382 22.97 13.68 13.97
N LEU A 383 23.36 12.88 12.97
CA LEU A 383 23.06 11.46 12.97
C LEU A 383 23.74 10.91 14.21
N ARG A 384 22.92 10.49 15.18
CA ARG A 384 23.42 9.99 16.46
C ARG A 384 24.49 8.94 16.19
N GLU A 385 25.51 8.91 17.05
CA GLU A 385 26.64 7.97 16.90
C GLU A 385 26.17 6.53 16.74
N GLU A 386 25.06 6.15 17.38
CA GLU A 386 24.41 4.84 17.24
C GLU A 386 23.95 4.53 15.80
N ILE A 387 23.37 5.51 15.10
CA ILE A 387 22.96 5.34 13.70
C ILE A 387 24.20 5.25 12.82
N LEU A 388 25.19 6.11 13.04
CA LEU A 388 26.44 6.06 12.26
C LEU A 388 27.18 4.75 12.48
N ALA A 389 27.23 4.22 13.70
CA ALA A 389 27.86 2.94 14.01
C ALA A 389 27.25 1.78 13.21
N ARG A 390 25.91 1.78 13.04
CA ARG A 390 25.17 0.73 12.33
C ARG A 390 25.11 0.95 10.80
N TYR A 391 25.08 2.20 10.34
CA TYR A 391 24.80 2.55 8.94
C TYR A 391 25.93 3.28 8.20
N ARG A 392 27.14 3.39 8.78
CA ARG A 392 28.27 4.12 8.16
C ARG A 392 28.50 3.78 6.69
N GLY A 393 28.57 2.50 6.35
CA GLY A 393 28.77 2.07 4.96
C GLY A 393 27.62 2.49 4.04
N TYR A 394 26.39 2.50 4.56
CA TYR A 394 25.21 2.91 3.83
C TYR A 394 25.13 4.44 3.63
N VAL A 395 25.57 5.23 4.62
CA VAL A 395 25.67 6.69 4.50
C VAL A 395 26.71 7.07 3.42
N VAL A 396 27.88 6.42 3.41
CA VAL A 396 28.89 6.62 2.37
C VAL A 396 28.33 6.27 0.99
N PHE A 397 27.62 5.15 0.88
CA PHE A 397 26.92 4.77 -0.34
C PHE A 397 25.89 5.83 -0.78
N ALA A 398 25.06 6.33 0.13
CA ALA A 398 24.04 7.32 -0.18
C ALA A 398 24.65 8.65 -0.66
N ILE A 399 25.68 9.16 0.01
CA ILE A 399 26.40 10.37 -0.40
C ILE A 399 27.10 10.15 -1.75
N ALA A 400 27.77 9.01 -1.95
CA ALA A 400 28.42 8.70 -3.22
C ALA A 400 27.41 8.61 -4.38
N ARG A 401 26.24 8.01 -4.16
CA ARG A 401 25.13 7.94 -5.12
C ARG A 401 24.64 9.34 -5.50
N LEU A 402 24.39 10.21 -4.52
CA LEU A 402 23.94 11.59 -4.78
C LEU A 402 25.05 12.43 -5.43
N GLY A 403 26.30 12.24 -5.03
CA GLY A 403 27.47 12.86 -5.67
C GLY A 403 27.58 12.47 -7.14
N LEU A 404 27.45 11.19 -7.47
CA LEU A 404 27.45 10.72 -8.85
C LEU A 404 26.28 11.31 -9.67
N ALA A 405 25.10 11.39 -9.07
CA ALA A 405 23.95 12.04 -9.72
C ALA A 405 24.19 13.55 -9.93
N ALA A 406 24.76 14.24 -8.94
CA ALA A 406 25.09 15.66 -9.03
C ALA A 406 26.16 15.91 -10.09
N LEU A 407 27.18 15.04 -10.19
CA LEU A 407 28.19 15.07 -11.24
C LEU A 407 27.53 14.93 -12.62
N GLY A 408 26.72 13.89 -12.82
CA GLY A 408 26.08 13.64 -14.11
C GLY A 408 25.17 14.80 -14.53
N LEU A 409 24.40 15.34 -13.59
CA LEU A 409 23.49 16.46 -13.83
C LEU A 409 24.25 17.78 -14.08
N ALA A 410 25.29 18.06 -13.30
CA ALA A 410 26.12 19.24 -13.49
C ALA A 410 26.87 19.18 -14.82
N ALA A 411 27.40 18.00 -15.20
CA ALA A 411 28.01 17.79 -16.51
C ALA A 411 26.98 17.97 -17.64
N PHE A 412 25.76 17.46 -17.48
CA PHE A 412 24.69 17.62 -18.46
C PHE A 412 24.33 19.10 -18.72
N TRP A 413 24.27 19.93 -17.67
CA TRP A 413 24.00 21.37 -17.81
C TRP A 413 25.24 22.21 -18.17
N ALA A 414 26.45 21.69 -17.94
CA ALA A 414 27.70 22.29 -18.40
C ALA A 414 27.97 22.02 -19.88
N PHE A 415 27.47 20.91 -20.42
CA PHE A 415 27.75 20.45 -21.78
C PHE A 415 27.42 21.48 -22.88
N PRO A 416 26.28 22.20 -22.88
CA PRO A 416 26.01 23.20 -23.90
C PRO A 416 27.09 24.29 -23.96
N GLY A 417 27.60 24.72 -22.80
CA GLY A 417 28.63 25.75 -22.71
C GLY A 417 30.00 25.26 -23.19
N THR A 418 30.38 24.03 -22.84
CA THR A 418 31.66 23.44 -23.29
C THR A 418 31.65 23.18 -24.79
N ALA A 419 30.56 22.61 -25.31
CA ALA A 419 30.39 22.35 -26.74
C ALA A 419 30.40 23.65 -27.55
N LEU A 420 29.65 24.68 -27.10
CA LEU A 420 29.62 25.98 -27.79
C LEU A 420 30.98 26.68 -27.78
N TRP A 421 31.69 26.65 -26.63
CA TRP A 421 33.01 27.28 -26.53
C TRP A 421 34.04 26.62 -27.43
N ILE A 422 34.13 25.29 -27.42
CA ILE A 422 35.08 24.56 -28.27
C ILE A 422 34.77 24.84 -29.73
N THR A 423 33.51 24.65 -30.13
CA THR A 423 33.11 24.82 -31.52
C THR A 423 33.32 26.25 -32.01
N ALA A 424 33.13 27.27 -31.16
CA ALA A 424 33.45 28.66 -31.48
C ALA A 424 34.97 28.91 -31.56
N ALA A 425 35.78 28.32 -30.68
CA ALA A 425 37.22 28.49 -30.67
C ALA A 425 37.88 27.90 -31.92
N GLU A 426 37.58 26.66 -32.30
CA GLU A 426 38.20 26.08 -33.50
C GLU A 426 37.64 26.72 -34.79
N ALA A 427 36.39 27.21 -34.77
CA ALA A 427 35.81 28.03 -35.85
C ALA A 427 36.61 29.33 -36.10
N LEU A 428 37.27 29.86 -35.06
CA LEU A 428 38.16 31.01 -35.11
C LEU A 428 39.63 30.61 -35.31
N GLY A 429 39.92 29.34 -35.59
CA GLY A 429 41.28 28.82 -35.77
C GLY A 429 42.09 28.77 -34.48
N ARG A 430 41.46 28.60 -33.32
CA ARG A 430 42.12 28.49 -32.01
C ARG A 430 41.84 27.14 -31.36
N GLU A 431 42.84 26.61 -30.67
CA GLU A 431 42.65 25.47 -29.76
C GLU A 431 42.24 25.97 -28.37
N PRO A 432 41.04 25.65 -27.89
CA PRO A 432 40.55 26.12 -26.59
C PRO A 432 41.24 25.36 -25.46
N PRO A 433 41.97 26.03 -24.54
CA PRO A 433 42.52 25.34 -23.38
C PRO A 433 41.39 24.85 -22.46
N LEU A 434 41.58 23.68 -21.83
CA LEU A 434 40.57 22.99 -21.01
C LEU A 434 39.91 23.90 -19.96
N TRP A 435 40.65 24.83 -19.35
CA TRP A 435 40.10 25.73 -18.33
C TRP A 435 39.10 26.75 -18.91
N THR A 436 39.30 27.23 -20.15
CA THR A 436 38.34 28.13 -20.82
C THR A 436 37.08 27.37 -21.24
N THR A 437 37.25 26.13 -21.72
CA THR A 437 36.14 25.21 -21.99
C THR A 437 35.33 24.96 -20.72
N ALA A 438 35.99 24.63 -19.62
CA ALA A 438 35.35 24.43 -18.32
C ALA A 438 34.66 25.71 -17.83
N ALA A 439 35.23 26.89 -18.06
CA ALA A 439 34.60 28.17 -17.73
C ALA A 439 33.29 28.39 -18.53
N GLY A 440 33.29 28.05 -19.83
CA GLY A 440 32.07 28.07 -20.65
C GLY A 440 30.97 27.15 -20.11
N GLY A 441 31.33 25.93 -19.71
CA GLY A 441 30.38 25.00 -19.08
C GLY A 441 29.93 25.43 -17.69
N ALA A 442 30.81 25.99 -16.87
CA ALA A 442 30.46 26.53 -15.55
C ALA A 442 29.45 27.68 -15.67
N LEU A 443 29.57 28.53 -16.70
CA LEU A 443 28.61 29.60 -16.97
C LEU A 443 27.22 29.05 -17.29
N THR A 444 27.08 28.06 -18.18
CA THR A 444 25.76 27.50 -18.50
C THR A 444 25.13 26.77 -17.33
N LEU A 445 25.94 26.03 -16.55
CA LEU A 445 25.48 25.40 -15.31
C LEU A 445 24.99 26.44 -14.29
N ALA A 446 25.72 27.54 -14.09
CA ALA A 446 25.34 28.60 -13.16
C ALA A 446 24.03 29.27 -13.60
N LEU A 447 23.90 29.63 -14.88
CA LEU A 447 22.67 30.21 -15.45
C LEU A 447 21.48 29.26 -15.31
N ALA A 448 21.67 27.97 -15.62
CA ALA A 448 20.62 26.95 -15.47
C ALA A 448 20.20 26.77 -14.00
N THR A 449 21.15 26.76 -13.07
CA THR A 449 20.88 26.62 -11.62
C THR A 449 20.15 27.84 -11.07
N VAL A 450 20.56 29.06 -11.44
CA VAL A 450 19.87 30.29 -11.04
C VAL A 450 18.46 30.33 -11.61
N TYR A 451 18.30 30.00 -12.91
CA TYR A 451 16.99 29.95 -13.54
C TYR A 451 16.07 28.90 -12.89
N ALA A 452 16.57 27.69 -12.66
CA ALA A 452 15.82 26.63 -12.00
C ALA A 452 15.42 27.01 -10.56
N GLY A 453 16.31 27.65 -9.80
CA GLY A 453 16.04 28.17 -8.47
C GLY A 453 14.96 29.26 -8.47
N CYS A 454 15.04 30.24 -9.38
CA CYS A 454 14.03 31.28 -9.54
C CYS A 454 12.67 30.69 -9.99
N ARG A 455 12.70 29.73 -10.92
CA ARG A 455 11.48 29.04 -11.37
C ARG A 455 10.83 28.26 -10.24
N ALA A 456 11.60 27.49 -9.47
CA ALA A 456 11.12 26.78 -8.29
C ALA A 456 10.52 27.76 -7.27
N LEU A 457 11.25 28.83 -6.91
CA LEU A 457 10.78 29.84 -5.96
C LEU A 457 9.49 30.55 -6.40
N SER A 458 9.28 30.73 -7.71
CA SER A 458 8.07 31.35 -8.25
C SER A 458 6.89 30.37 -8.36
N GLN A 459 7.13 29.12 -8.79
CA GLN A 459 6.09 28.15 -9.11
C GLN A 459 5.73 27.20 -7.97
N ASN A 460 6.71 26.72 -7.22
CA ASN A 460 6.53 25.83 -6.08
C ASN A 460 7.63 26.13 -5.03
N PRO A 461 7.48 27.21 -4.24
CA PRO A 461 8.50 27.61 -3.27
C PRO A 461 8.75 26.54 -2.18
N GLY A 462 7.79 25.65 -1.92
CA GLY A 462 7.95 24.51 -1.01
C GLY A 462 9.15 23.63 -1.37
N LEU A 463 9.43 23.45 -2.66
CA LEU A 463 10.61 22.76 -3.17
C LEU A 463 11.92 23.34 -2.63
N VAL A 464 12.06 24.66 -2.70
CA VAL A 464 13.26 25.34 -2.21
C VAL A 464 13.36 25.18 -0.70
N ILE A 465 12.25 25.43 0.00
CA ILE A 465 12.21 25.53 1.47
C ILE A 465 12.49 24.19 2.14
N ALA A 466 12.00 23.08 1.59
CA ALA A 466 12.21 21.73 2.14
C ALA A 466 13.71 21.36 2.26
N SER A 467 14.59 21.99 1.47
CA SER A 467 16.04 21.78 1.53
C SER A 467 16.84 23.06 1.78
N TRP A 468 16.19 24.17 2.14
CA TRP A 468 16.86 25.44 2.40
C TRP A 468 17.38 25.51 3.83
N GLN A 469 18.69 25.78 4.00
CA GLN A 469 19.33 25.86 5.32
C GLN A 469 19.39 27.27 5.91
N TYR A 470 19.00 28.31 5.15
CA TYR A 470 19.14 29.71 5.56
C TYR A 470 17.78 30.33 5.93
N ARG A 471 17.78 31.54 6.51
CA ARG A 471 16.53 32.26 6.78
C ARG A 471 15.79 32.56 5.46
N THR A 472 14.56 32.06 5.32
CA THR A 472 13.69 32.24 4.13
C THR A 472 13.41 33.72 3.82
N VAL A 473 13.39 34.57 4.86
CA VAL A 473 13.21 36.03 4.70
C VAL A 473 14.24 36.66 3.74
N ARG A 474 15.44 36.07 3.61
CA ARG A 474 16.49 36.58 2.71
C ARG A 474 16.12 36.48 1.22
N ILE A 475 15.24 35.55 0.84
CA ILE A 475 14.86 35.34 -0.56
C ILE A 475 13.54 36.05 -0.94
N HIS A 476 12.87 36.72 0.01
CA HIS A 476 11.60 37.42 -0.27
C HIS A 476 11.74 38.54 -1.30
N ARG A 477 12.85 39.30 -1.25
CA ARG A 477 13.12 40.37 -2.25
C ARG A 477 13.28 39.80 -3.65
N LEU A 478 14.00 38.69 -3.77
CA LEU A 478 14.15 38.00 -5.05
C LEU A 478 12.78 37.53 -5.54
N TRP A 479 12.03 36.80 -4.71
CA TRP A 479 10.70 36.31 -5.04
C TRP A 479 9.75 37.41 -5.54
N ARG A 480 9.68 38.57 -4.85
CA ARG A 480 8.84 39.70 -5.28
C ARG A 480 9.23 40.28 -6.64
N ALA A 481 10.50 40.17 -7.02
CA ALA A 481 10.98 40.61 -8.33
C ALA A 481 10.74 39.59 -9.45
N LEU A 482 10.39 38.33 -9.11
CA LEU A 482 10.12 37.30 -10.09
C LEU A 482 8.70 37.45 -10.66
N SER A 483 8.59 37.27 -11.97
CA SER A 483 7.30 37.07 -12.64
C SER A 483 7.36 35.82 -13.51
N GLN A 484 6.29 35.04 -13.54
CA GLN A 484 6.23 33.82 -14.35
C GLN A 484 6.39 34.12 -15.84
N ARG A 485 5.69 35.15 -16.33
CA ARG A 485 5.83 35.63 -17.71
C ARG A 485 7.26 36.07 -18.02
N GLY A 486 7.93 36.74 -17.08
CA GLY A 486 9.33 37.13 -17.23
C GLY A 486 10.27 35.93 -17.31
N LEU A 487 10.10 34.93 -16.44
CA LEU A 487 10.90 33.70 -16.46
C LEU A 487 10.67 32.90 -17.75
N ASP A 488 9.42 32.76 -18.21
CA ASP A 488 9.12 32.07 -19.47
C ASP A 488 9.68 32.83 -20.68
N LEU A 489 9.66 34.16 -20.68
CA LEU A 489 10.30 34.98 -21.70
C LEU A 489 11.82 34.78 -21.71
N ILE A 490 12.47 34.82 -20.53
CA ILE A 490 13.91 34.54 -20.40
C ILE A 490 14.23 33.16 -20.97
N ALA A 491 13.46 32.13 -20.63
CA ALA A 491 13.68 30.78 -21.15
C ALA A 491 13.57 30.71 -22.68
N ARG A 492 12.57 31.37 -23.28
CA ARG A 492 12.41 31.44 -24.74
C ARG A 492 13.56 32.19 -25.40
N ILE A 493 14.00 33.32 -24.83
CA ILE A 493 15.15 34.10 -25.34
C ILE A 493 16.43 33.27 -25.26
N VAL A 494 16.72 32.64 -24.12
CA VAL A 494 17.90 31.78 -23.94
C VAL A 494 17.87 30.62 -24.92
N LEU A 495 16.72 29.95 -25.11
CA LEU A 495 16.58 28.84 -26.05
C LEU A 495 16.79 29.32 -27.51
N ALA A 496 16.13 30.40 -27.91
CA ALA A 496 16.25 30.95 -29.26
C ALA A 496 17.67 31.44 -29.57
N THR A 497 18.31 32.08 -28.60
CA THR A 497 19.70 32.57 -28.71
C THR A 497 20.67 31.39 -28.79
N GLY A 498 20.48 30.35 -27.96
CA GLY A 498 21.28 29.12 -28.02
C GLY A 498 21.18 28.42 -29.37
N ILE A 499 19.96 28.23 -29.89
CA ILE A 499 19.72 27.63 -31.22
C ILE A 499 20.35 28.50 -32.32
N GLY A 500 20.17 29.82 -32.26
CA GLY A 500 20.74 30.76 -33.23
C GLY A 500 22.27 30.75 -33.24
N LEU A 501 22.92 30.71 -32.07
CA LEU A 501 24.38 30.62 -31.94
C LEU A 501 24.92 29.30 -32.50
N VAL A 502 24.30 28.17 -32.15
CA VAL A 502 24.66 26.87 -32.72
C VAL A 502 24.51 26.88 -34.25
N GLY A 503 23.40 27.42 -34.77
CA GLY A 503 23.16 27.53 -36.20
C GLY A 503 24.20 28.40 -36.92
N ALA A 504 24.58 29.54 -36.34
CA ALA A 504 25.61 30.42 -36.89
C ALA A 504 26.99 29.75 -36.92
N ILE A 505 27.38 29.05 -35.85
CA ILE A 505 28.65 28.32 -35.80
C ILE A 505 28.64 27.14 -36.78
N ALA A 506 27.53 26.39 -36.87
CA ALA A 506 27.38 25.30 -37.82
C ALA A 506 27.49 25.80 -39.28
N LEU A 507 26.88 26.96 -39.59
CA LEU A 507 27.00 27.58 -40.91
C LEU A 507 28.43 28.02 -41.23
N LEU A 508 29.12 28.64 -40.26
CA LEU A 508 30.52 29.02 -40.40
C LEU A 508 31.40 27.79 -40.67
N ARG A 509 31.21 26.71 -39.92
CA ARG A 509 31.93 25.43 -40.12
C ARG A 509 31.64 24.82 -41.48
N TYR A 510 30.39 24.85 -41.92
CA TYR A 510 30.01 24.40 -43.25
C TYR A 510 30.77 25.16 -44.35
N HIS A 511 30.85 26.49 -44.25
CA HIS A 511 31.62 27.33 -45.18
C HIS A 511 33.14 27.11 -45.11
N GLN A 512 33.66 26.67 -43.97
CA GLN A 512 35.07 26.27 -43.80
C GLN A 512 35.36 24.83 -44.26
N GLY A 513 34.38 24.13 -44.86
CA GLY A 513 34.53 22.76 -45.37
C GLY A 513 34.25 21.65 -44.34
N GLY A 514 33.85 21.99 -43.11
CA GLY A 514 33.53 21.06 -42.02
C GLY A 514 32.06 20.63 -41.99
N SER A 515 31.53 20.11 -43.09
CA SER A 515 30.10 19.74 -43.21
C SER A 515 29.68 18.64 -42.22
N ALA A 516 30.56 17.68 -41.93
CA ALA A 516 30.33 16.64 -40.94
C ALA A 516 30.23 17.21 -39.51
N ASP A 517 31.10 18.15 -39.15
CA ASP A 517 31.08 18.80 -37.83
C ASP A 517 29.84 19.68 -37.65
N ALA A 518 29.47 20.44 -38.69
CA ALA A 518 28.24 21.23 -38.70
C ALA A 518 27.00 20.34 -38.51
N GLY A 519 26.93 19.21 -39.23
CA GLY A 519 25.86 18.22 -39.06
C GLY A 519 25.85 17.62 -37.66
N ALA A 520 27.02 17.30 -37.10
CA ALA A 520 27.12 16.74 -35.76
C ALA A 520 26.66 17.72 -34.67
N MET A 521 27.02 19.01 -34.77
CA MET A 521 26.55 20.05 -33.84
C MET A 521 25.03 20.16 -33.82
N LEU A 522 24.39 20.14 -34.99
CA LEU A 522 22.94 20.18 -35.10
C LEU A 522 22.31 18.92 -34.51
N LEU A 523 22.86 17.73 -34.78
CA LEU A 523 22.37 16.47 -34.23
C LEU A 523 22.50 16.41 -32.70
N VAL A 524 23.63 16.83 -32.13
CA VAL A 524 23.83 16.95 -30.69
C VAL A 524 22.78 17.88 -30.08
N THR A 525 22.55 19.03 -30.70
CA THR A 525 21.57 20.02 -30.22
C THR A 525 20.15 19.47 -30.27
N CYS A 526 19.76 18.82 -31.37
CA CYS A 526 18.48 18.14 -31.49
C CYS A 526 18.31 17.02 -30.44
N GLY A 527 19.33 16.19 -30.25
CA GLY A 527 19.32 15.11 -29.25
C GLY A 527 19.21 15.66 -27.82
N TYR A 528 19.93 16.73 -27.51
CA TYR A 528 19.88 17.42 -26.21
C TYR A 528 18.50 18.02 -25.94
N ILE A 529 17.93 18.74 -26.92
CA ILE A 529 16.57 19.32 -26.82
C ILE A 529 15.53 18.21 -26.70
N ALA A 530 15.65 17.12 -27.47
CA ALA A 530 14.72 15.99 -27.40
C ALA A 530 14.77 15.30 -26.03
N LEU A 531 15.96 15.14 -25.44
CA LEU A 531 16.12 14.57 -24.10
C LEU A 531 15.54 15.50 -23.01
N LEU A 532 15.78 16.82 -23.11
CA LEU A 532 15.16 17.80 -22.23
C LEU A 532 13.63 17.81 -22.35
N ALA A 533 13.12 17.81 -23.58
CA ALA A 533 11.69 17.75 -23.86
C ALA A 533 11.09 16.48 -23.27
N TRP A 534 11.71 15.32 -23.45
CA TRP A 534 11.24 14.07 -22.84
C TRP A 534 11.26 14.10 -21.31
N ALA A 535 12.30 14.68 -20.70
CA ALA A 535 12.43 14.74 -19.24
C ALA A 535 11.37 15.64 -18.60
N ILE A 536 11.05 16.78 -19.24
CA ILE A 536 10.12 17.80 -18.73
C ILE A 536 8.68 17.52 -19.14
N TRP A 537 8.44 16.98 -20.34
CA TRP A 537 7.12 16.73 -20.87
C TRP A 537 6.53 15.45 -20.28
N GLU A 538 5.52 15.64 -19.44
CA GLU A 538 4.69 14.57 -18.93
C GLU A 538 3.27 14.72 -19.50
N PRO A 539 2.84 13.85 -20.44
CA PRO A 539 1.57 14.02 -21.13
C PRO A 539 0.38 13.89 -20.18
N ASP A 540 -0.66 14.70 -20.38
CA ASP A 540 -1.89 14.54 -19.61
C ASP A 540 -2.67 13.28 -20.04
N GLY A 541 -3.77 12.97 -19.36
CA GLY A 541 -4.76 12.01 -19.83
C GLY A 541 -5.30 12.40 -21.20
N THR A 542 -5.49 11.41 -22.07
CA THR A 542 -6.20 11.60 -23.34
C THR A 542 -7.61 11.04 -23.19
N HIS A 543 -8.58 11.64 -23.87
CA HIS A 543 -9.92 11.08 -24.00
C HIS A 543 -9.85 9.59 -24.34
N ALA A 544 -10.51 8.76 -23.52
CA ALA A 544 -10.68 7.35 -23.84
C ALA A 544 -11.61 7.21 -25.07
N PRO A 545 -11.45 6.15 -25.89
CA PRO A 545 -12.48 5.78 -26.88
C PRO A 545 -13.84 5.62 -26.19
N THR A 546 -14.93 5.83 -26.92
CA THR A 546 -16.31 5.74 -26.40
C THR A 546 -16.47 4.46 -25.56
N PRO A 547 -16.82 4.58 -24.26
CA PRO A 547 -16.82 3.44 -23.38
C PRO A 547 -17.87 2.42 -23.82
N ARG A 548 -17.48 1.14 -23.82
CA ARG A 548 -18.45 0.04 -23.90
C ARG A 548 -19.13 -0.09 -22.55
N ARG A 549 -20.46 -0.21 -22.53
CA ARG A 549 -21.23 -0.42 -21.30
C ARG A 549 -20.73 -1.70 -20.61
N ARG A 550 -20.18 -1.57 -19.41
CA ARG A 550 -19.62 -2.68 -18.63
C ARG A 550 -20.72 -3.37 -17.82
N ALA A 551 -20.47 -4.63 -17.42
CA ALA A 551 -21.40 -5.38 -16.58
C ALA A 551 -21.45 -4.88 -15.13
N ARG A 552 -20.39 -4.18 -14.67
CA ARG A 552 -20.28 -3.59 -13.33
C ARG A 552 -19.69 -2.18 -13.43
N ARG A 553 -20.15 -1.29 -12.55
CA ARG A 553 -19.70 0.11 -12.42
C ARG A 553 -18.26 0.21 -11.92
N ASN A 554 -17.57 1.27 -12.33
CA ASN A 554 -16.23 1.61 -11.84
C ASN A 554 -16.32 2.33 -10.48
N VAL A 555 -15.20 2.41 -9.77
CA VAL A 555 -15.05 3.16 -8.52
C VAL A 555 -13.86 4.10 -8.64
N LEU A 556 -14.09 5.39 -8.41
CA LEU A 556 -13.06 6.43 -8.31
C LEU A 556 -13.07 7.00 -6.89
N MET A 557 -11.98 6.79 -6.16
CA MET A 557 -11.78 7.36 -4.83
C MET A 557 -10.77 8.50 -4.91
N ILE A 558 -11.12 9.66 -4.37
CA ILE A 558 -10.33 10.90 -4.39
C ILE A 558 -10.14 11.35 -2.94
N GLY A 559 -8.96 11.09 -2.40
CA GLY A 559 -8.58 11.48 -1.04
C GLY A 559 -7.53 12.57 -1.02
N SER A 560 -7.54 13.39 0.03
CA SER A 560 -6.44 14.29 0.37
C SER A 560 -6.07 14.11 1.83
N ASP A 561 -4.77 14.03 2.10
CA ASP A 561 -4.25 13.91 3.45
C ASP A 561 -4.49 15.20 4.24
N THR A 562 -5.03 15.11 5.46
CA THR A 562 -5.23 16.26 6.36
C THR A 562 -6.30 17.25 5.86
N LEU A 563 -7.26 16.82 5.04
CA LEU A 563 -8.38 17.67 4.60
C LEU A 563 -9.47 17.76 5.69
N ARG A 564 -9.67 18.97 6.21
CA ARG A 564 -10.64 19.30 7.25
C ARG A 564 -12.08 19.37 6.70
N ALA A 565 -13.02 18.77 7.44
CA ALA A 565 -14.44 18.75 7.05
C ALA A 565 -15.07 20.16 6.97
N ASP A 566 -14.64 21.09 7.83
CA ASP A 566 -15.17 22.46 7.91
C ASP A 566 -14.65 23.38 6.80
N ARG A 567 -13.71 22.93 5.96
CA ARG A 567 -13.25 23.68 4.79
C ARG A 567 -14.05 23.42 3.53
N ILE A 568 -14.86 22.35 3.49
CA ILE A 568 -15.72 22.05 2.34
C ILE A 568 -16.96 22.95 2.36
N GLY A 569 -17.06 23.80 1.35
CA GLY A 569 -18.08 24.85 1.23
C GLY A 569 -17.77 26.11 2.03
N ALA A 570 -16.58 26.21 2.65
CA ALA A 570 -16.16 27.41 3.36
C ALA A 570 -15.99 28.58 2.37
N GLN A 571 -16.32 29.79 2.82
CA GLN A 571 -16.31 30.98 1.96
C GLN A 571 -15.16 31.92 2.29
N ARG A 572 -14.53 32.47 1.26
CA ARG A 572 -13.59 33.62 1.32
C ARG A 572 -14.08 34.66 0.33
N GLU A 573 -14.18 35.92 0.78
CA GLU A 573 -14.63 37.05 -0.05
C GLU A 573 -16.00 36.79 -0.74
N GLY A 574 -16.90 36.05 -0.07
CA GLY A 574 -18.23 35.70 -0.59
C GLY A 574 -18.27 34.55 -1.59
N ALA A 575 -17.13 33.89 -1.89
CA ALA A 575 -17.05 32.74 -2.78
C ALA A 575 -16.57 31.49 -2.04
N SER A 576 -17.08 30.31 -2.44
CA SER A 576 -16.57 29.04 -1.92
C SER A 576 -15.10 28.85 -2.28
N ILE A 577 -14.31 28.34 -1.33
CA ILE A 577 -12.93 27.91 -1.59
C ILE A 577 -12.88 26.53 -2.27
N THR A 578 -14.00 25.78 -2.28
CA THR A 578 -14.12 24.45 -2.89
C THR A 578 -15.29 24.31 -3.89
N PRO A 579 -15.40 25.17 -4.91
CA PRO A 579 -16.54 25.15 -5.82
C PRO A 579 -16.71 23.83 -6.61
N ASN A 580 -15.62 23.12 -6.94
CA ASN A 580 -15.73 21.85 -7.67
C ASN A 580 -16.21 20.70 -6.76
N ILE A 581 -15.76 20.67 -5.51
CA ILE A 581 -16.22 19.71 -4.50
C ILE A 581 -17.67 20.01 -4.10
N ASP A 582 -18.06 21.29 -4.02
CA ASP A 582 -19.45 21.68 -3.78
C ASP A 582 -20.36 21.20 -4.93
N ALA A 583 -19.91 21.33 -6.18
CA ALA A 583 -20.61 20.79 -7.34
C ALA A 583 -20.68 19.25 -7.31
N LEU A 584 -19.64 18.56 -6.83
CA LEU A 584 -19.64 17.12 -6.61
C LEU A 584 -20.66 16.72 -5.52
N ALA A 585 -20.70 17.46 -4.41
CA ALA A 585 -21.68 17.25 -3.34
C ALA A 585 -23.11 17.42 -3.86
N ALA A 586 -23.36 18.42 -4.70
CA ALA A 586 -24.66 18.63 -5.35
C ALA A 586 -25.09 17.48 -6.28
N ARG A 587 -24.15 16.65 -6.75
CA ARG A 587 -24.41 15.46 -7.57
C ARG A 587 -24.60 14.17 -6.75
N GLY A 588 -24.30 14.16 -5.46
CA GLY A 588 -24.35 12.94 -4.63
C GLY A 588 -24.88 13.18 -3.23
N THR A 589 -24.40 12.38 -2.28
CA THR A 589 -24.73 12.47 -0.87
C THR A 589 -23.52 12.99 -0.09
N ARG A 590 -23.64 14.16 0.54
CA ARG A 590 -22.65 14.71 1.47
C ARG A 590 -22.94 14.22 2.88
N PHE A 591 -21.97 13.56 3.50
CA PHE A 591 -22.03 13.17 4.91
C PHE A 591 -21.35 14.24 5.77
N GLY A 592 -22.13 14.96 6.58
CA GLY A 592 -21.66 16.09 7.38
C GLY A 592 -20.86 15.69 8.64
N ALA A 593 -21.03 14.46 9.12
CA ALA A 593 -20.48 13.97 10.37
C ALA A 593 -19.78 12.61 10.20
N CYS A 594 -18.84 12.52 9.25
CA CYS A 594 -17.99 11.34 9.06
C CYS A 594 -16.76 11.40 9.98
N TYR A 595 -16.53 10.37 10.79
CA TYR A 595 -15.40 10.29 11.72
C TYR A 595 -14.43 9.16 11.38
N VAL A 596 -13.13 9.42 11.60
CA VAL A 596 -12.08 8.41 11.47
C VAL A 596 -11.75 7.80 12.84
N PRO A 597 -11.41 6.51 12.91
CA PRO A 597 -11.16 5.84 14.18
C PRO A 597 -9.83 6.23 14.82
N CYS A 598 -8.86 6.66 14.03
CA CYS A 598 -7.58 7.19 14.51
C CYS A 598 -7.12 8.25 13.51
N ALA A 599 -6.88 9.48 13.97
CA ALA A 599 -6.53 10.60 13.10
C ALA A 599 -5.02 10.62 12.77
N ARG A 600 -4.58 9.56 12.10
CA ARG A 600 -3.23 9.34 11.56
C ARG A 600 -3.34 8.58 10.23
N THR A 601 -2.48 8.92 9.27
CA THR A 601 -2.53 8.41 7.89
C THR A 601 -2.60 6.89 7.79
N ALA A 602 -1.62 6.14 8.34
CA ALA A 602 -1.61 4.68 8.21
C ALA A 602 -2.82 3.98 8.85
N PRO A 603 -3.14 4.17 10.15
CA PRO A 603 -4.29 3.48 10.75
C PRO A 603 -5.61 3.90 10.11
N SER A 604 -5.78 5.16 9.72
CA SER A 604 -7.02 5.61 9.07
C SER A 604 -7.23 4.99 7.69
N LEU A 605 -6.19 4.97 6.85
CA LEU A 605 -6.26 4.33 5.53
C LEU A 605 -6.51 2.83 5.65
N ILE A 606 -5.89 2.15 6.62
CA ILE A 606 -6.15 0.73 6.86
C ILE A 606 -7.60 0.51 7.26
N SER A 607 -8.10 1.23 8.27
CA SER A 607 -9.51 1.13 8.67
C SER A 607 -10.49 1.40 7.52
N LEU A 608 -10.16 2.35 6.63
CA LEU A 608 -10.97 2.65 5.44
C LEU A 608 -10.98 1.49 4.44
N PHE A 609 -9.83 0.87 4.17
CA PHE A 609 -9.74 -0.22 3.18
C PHE A 609 -10.06 -1.61 3.74
N THR A 610 -10.06 -1.82 5.07
CA THR A 610 -10.44 -3.09 5.71
C THR A 610 -11.84 -3.06 6.32
N ALA A 611 -12.43 -1.87 6.49
CA ALA A 611 -13.64 -1.63 7.29
C ALA A 611 -13.57 -2.19 8.70
N THR A 612 -12.38 -2.17 9.31
CA THR A 612 -12.19 -2.66 10.68
C THR A 612 -11.63 -1.59 11.59
N TRP A 613 -11.94 -1.68 12.88
CA TRP A 613 -11.36 -0.83 13.90
C TRP A 613 -9.87 -1.11 14.07
N PRO A 614 -9.08 -0.14 14.56
CA PRO A 614 -7.65 -0.36 14.66
C PRO A 614 -7.21 -1.44 15.69
N HIS A 615 -8.07 -1.88 16.61
CA HIS A 615 -7.77 -3.06 17.47
C HIS A 615 -7.90 -4.37 16.71
N HIS A 616 -8.77 -4.43 15.70
CA HIS A 616 -8.97 -5.64 14.92
C HIS A 616 -7.86 -5.85 13.90
N HIS A 617 -7.36 -4.78 13.28
CA HIS A 617 -6.24 -4.87 12.33
C HIS A 617 -4.86 -4.61 12.96
N GLY A 618 -4.77 -4.27 14.24
CA GLY A 618 -3.53 -4.11 15.01
C GLY A 618 -2.69 -2.86 14.71
N VAL A 619 -2.89 -2.21 13.56
CA VAL A 619 -2.17 -0.98 13.19
C VAL A 619 -2.76 0.27 13.86
N ARG A 620 -1.99 0.88 14.76
CA ARG A 620 -2.43 1.97 15.67
C ARG A 620 -1.65 3.28 15.50
N ASP A 621 -0.61 3.25 14.66
CA ASP A 621 0.31 4.34 14.36
C ASP A 621 1.06 4.05 13.04
N ASN A 622 1.90 4.97 12.59
CA ASN A 622 2.61 4.86 11.30
C ASN A 622 3.93 4.05 11.40
N TYR A 623 4.42 3.75 12.61
CA TYR A 623 5.71 3.09 12.88
C TYR A 623 5.55 1.57 13.01
N VAL A 624 4.98 0.97 11.96
CA VAL A 624 4.79 -0.47 11.85
C VAL A 624 6.02 -1.14 11.22
N ALA A 625 6.46 -2.26 11.80
CA ALA A 625 7.58 -3.05 11.30
C ALA A 625 7.19 -3.81 10.02
N GLY A 626 8.15 -4.06 9.11
CA GLY A 626 7.87 -4.63 7.78
C GLY A 626 7.19 -6.02 7.77
N ALA A 627 7.30 -6.81 8.85
CA ALA A 627 6.57 -8.08 8.96
C ALA A 627 5.07 -7.87 9.20
N GLU A 628 4.70 -6.78 9.88
CA GLU A 628 3.35 -6.42 10.28
C GLU A 628 2.62 -5.58 9.20
N THR A 629 3.29 -5.20 8.09
CA THR A 629 2.66 -4.41 7.02
C THR A 629 1.87 -5.24 6.00
N ARG A 630 1.87 -6.57 6.15
CA ARG A 630 1.06 -7.48 5.33
C ARG A 630 -0.34 -7.54 5.91
N LEU A 631 -1.27 -6.88 5.25
CA LEU A 631 -2.68 -6.92 5.63
C LEU A 631 -3.30 -8.26 5.23
N GLU A 632 -4.31 -8.71 5.97
CA GLU A 632 -5.10 -9.88 5.61
C GLU A 632 -5.89 -9.65 4.30
N ASP A 633 -6.31 -10.72 3.62
CA ASP A 633 -6.96 -10.69 2.29
C ASP A 633 -8.30 -9.91 2.22
N LYS A 634 -8.80 -9.36 3.34
CA LYS A 634 -10.12 -8.69 3.46
C LYS A 634 -10.07 -7.18 3.14
N THR A 635 -9.16 -6.73 2.29
CA THR A 635 -9.11 -5.32 1.86
C THR A 635 -10.02 -5.07 0.65
N LEU A 636 -10.58 -3.86 0.52
CA LEU A 636 -11.41 -3.46 -0.63
C LEU A 636 -10.75 -3.77 -1.99
N PRO A 637 -9.46 -3.44 -2.22
CA PRO A 637 -8.82 -3.79 -3.49
C PRO A 637 -8.76 -5.29 -3.73
N ASN A 638 -8.43 -6.12 -2.73
CA ASN A 638 -8.40 -7.58 -2.87
C ASN A 638 -9.80 -8.14 -3.19
N ILE A 639 -10.83 -7.66 -2.50
CA ILE A 639 -12.23 -8.08 -2.72
C ILE A 639 -12.66 -7.73 -4.15
N LEU A 640 -12.45 -6.48 -4.59
CA LEU A 640 -12.82 -6.07 -5.93
C LEU A 640 -12.00 -6.80 -7.01
N ARG A 641 -10.70 -7.06 -6.76
CA ARG A 641 -9.90 -7.84 -7.71
C ARG A 641 -10.40 -9.28 -7.85
N ALA A 642 -10.92 -9.89 -6.78
CA ALA A 642 -11.56 -11.21 -6.83
C ALA A 642 -12.86 -11.18 -7.67
N LEU A 643 -13.49 -10.01 -7.76
CA LEU A 643 -14.68 -9.76 -8.60
C LEU A 643 -14.36 -9.32 -10.03
N GLY A 644 -13.10 -9.41 -10.46
CA GLY A 644 -12.66 -9.09 -11.81
C GLY A 644 -12.29 -7.62 -12.03
N TYR A 645 -12.19 -6.80 -10.97
CA TYR A 645 -11.74 -5.42 -11.11
C TYR A 645 -10.23 -5.33 -11.35
N ARG A 646 -9.83 -4.28 -12.09
CA ARG A 646 -8.47 -3.74 -12.11
C ARG A 646 -8.34 -2.69 -11.02
N THR A 647 -7.44 -2.91 -10.07
CA THR A 647 -7.30 -2.02 -8.91
C THR A 647 -6.01 -1.21 -9.02
N ALA A 648 -6.10 0.11 -8.86
CA ALA A 648 -4.98 1.02 -8.99
C ALA A 648 -4.95 2.03 -7.83
N ALA A 649 -3.74 2.36 -7.37
CA ALA A 649 -3.48 3.43 -6.41
C ALA A 649 -2.38 4.35 -6.93
N VAL A 650 -2.64 5.67 -6.90
CA VAL A 650 -1.70 6.71 -7.35
C VAL A 650 -1.62 7.80 -6.29
N SER A 651 -0.40 8.17 -5.90
CA SER A 651 -0.17 9.19 -4.87
C SER A 651 1.15 9.94 -5.10
N ASP A 652 1.31 11.02 -4.36
CA ASP A 652 2.60 11.63 -4.03
C ASP A 652 3.01 11.26 -2.59
N TRP A 653 3.87 12.06 -1.96
CA TRP A 653 4.71 11.65 -0.83
C TRP A 653 3.95 11.11 0.41
N CYS A 654 2.79 11.64 0.80
CA CYS A 654 1.95 11.12 1.90
C CYS A 654 1.38 9.72 1.62
N GLY A 655 1.31 9.30 0.36
CA GLY A 655 0.96 7.93 -0.01
C GLY A 655 2.04 6.91 0.29
N ALA A 656 3.10 7.27 1.00
CA ALA A 656 4.11 6.32 1.45
C ALA A 656 3.52 5.24 2.35
N ASP A 657 2.50 5.57 3.16
CA ASP A 657 1.77 4.56 3.93
C ASP A 657 0.94 3.65 3.01
N LEU A 658 0.33 4.17 1.92
CA LEU A 658 -0.27 3.31 0.88
C LEU A 658 0.74 2.36 0.21
N GLY A 659 2.00 2.80 0.06
CA GLY A 659 3.08 2.01 -0.52
C GLY A 659 3.75 1.03 0.46
N LYS A 660 3.64 1.31 1.77
CA LYS A 660 4.21 0.52 2.86
C LYS A 660 3.41 -0.74 3.15
N PHE A 661 2.08 -0.65 3.12
CA PHE A 661 1.17 -1.76 3.40
C PHE A 661 0.72 -2.46 2.12
N ASP A 662 0.58 -3.78 2.16
CA ASP A 662 0.05 -4.54 1.03
C ASP A 662 -1.47 -4.55 1.03
N PHE A 663 -2.08 -3.49 0.47
CA PHE A 663 -3.53 -3.41 0.28
C PHE A 663 -4.06 -4.31 -0.83
N GLY A 664 -3.19 -4.92 -1.66
CA GLY A 664 -3.61 -5.79 -2.76
C GLY A 664 -3.97 -5.09 -4.08
N PHE A 665 -3.54 -3.84 -4.28
CA PHE A 665 -3.69 -3.16 -5.57
C PHE A 665 -2.90 -3.86 -6.69
N ASP A 666 -3.49 -3.97 -7.89
CA ASP A 666 -2.79 -4.50 -9.07
C ASP A 666 -1.73 -3.53 -9.60
N ILE A 667 -2.02 -2.22 -9.53
CA ILE A 667 -1.22 -1.14 -10.09
C ILE A 667 -0.93 -0.12 -8.99
N THR A 668 0.35 0.15 -8.73
CA THR A 668 0.76 1.17 -7.75
C THR A 668 1.74 2.15 -8.37
N ASP A 669 1.43 3.44 -8.23
CA ASP A 669 2.37 4.57 -8.46
C ASP A 669 2.45 5.35 -7.14
N LEU A 670 3.18 4.75 -6.20
CA LEU A 670 3.27 5.17 -4.80
C LEU A 670 4.75 5.33 -4.41
N PRO A 671 5.09 6.25 -3.49
CA PRO A 671 6.42 6.35 -2.92
C PRO A 671 6.75 5.15 -2.01
N GLU A 672 8.05 4.93 -1.77
CA GLU A 672 8.53 3.91 -0.81
C GLU A 672 8.28 4.35 0.65
N ASP A 673 8.43 3.41 1.60
CA ASP A 673 8.25 3.62 3.04
C ASP A 673 9.11 4.79 3.56
N GLN A 674 8.44 5.91 3.89
CA GLN A 674 9.08 7.10 4.45
C GLN A 674 9.51 6.92 5.91
N TRP A 675 8.94 5.94 6.62
CA TRP A 675 9.29 5.57 7.98
C TRP A 675 10.43 4.54 8.01
N ASN A 676 11.34 4.64 7.05
CA ASN A 676 12.50 3.79 6.90
C ASN A 676 13.79 4.62 6.96
N LEU A 677 14.69 4.26 7.87
CA LEU A 677 15.94 4.99 8.08
C LEU A 677 16.85 4.97 6.84
N LYS A 678 16.85 3.88 6.06
CA LYS A 678 17.59 3.81 4.80
C LYS A 678 16.99 4.71 3.73
N TYR A 679 15.68 4.90 3.70
CA TYR A 679 15.01 5.85 2.81
C TYR A 679 15.40 7.29 3.18
N LEU A 680 15.32 7.64 4.47
CA LEU A 680 15.73 8.95 4.98
C LEU A 680 17.22 9.25 4.67
N ILE A 681 18.13 8.29 4.91
CA ILE A 681 19.56 8.44 4.57
C ILE A 681 19.76 8.62 3.05
N ARG A 682 18.95 7.98 2.20
CA ARG A 682 19.04 8.08 0.73
C ARG A 682 18.67 9.46 0.18
N GLN A 683 17.85 10.24 0.89
CA GLN A 683 17.58 11.64 0.56
C GLN A 683 18.83 12.52 0.71
N GLY A 684 19.70 12.16 1.65
CA GLY A 684 21.00 12.77 1.87
C GLY A 684 20.96 14.22 2.38
N PRO A 685 22.13 14.87 2.41
CA PRO A 685 22.28 16.21 2.98
C PRO A 685 21.54 17.30 2.17
N LYS A 686 21.09 18.35 2.85
CA LYS A 686 20.24 19.41 2.28
C LYS A 686 20.84 20.12 1.06
N ASP A 687 22.15 20.42 1.02
CA ASP A 687 22.74 21.17 -0.11
C ASP A 687 22.73 20.38 -1.42
N ILE A 688 23.23 19.14 -1.39
CA ILE A 688 23.22 18.28 -2.58
C ILE A 688 21.79 17.90 -2.96
N ARG A 689 20.91 17.67 -1.97
CA ARG A 689 19.48 17.43 -2.17
C ARG A 689 18.80 18.62 -2.85
N LEU A 690 19.08 19.86 -2.39
CA LEU A 690 18.54 21.08 -2.98
C LEU A 690 18.96 21.19 -4.45
N PHE A 691 20.26 21.09 -4.75
CA PHE A 691 20.77 21.14 -6.13
C PHE A 691 20.07 20.11 -7.02
N LEU A 692 20.01 18.85 -6.60
CA LEU A 692 19.35 17.78 -7.35
C LEU A 692 17.86 18.04 -7.55
N SER A 693 17.16 18.48 -6.50
CA SER A 693 15.72 18.70 -6.51
C SER A 693 15.26 19.81 -7.48
N LEU A 694 16.13 20.79 -7.77
CA LEU A 694 15.85 21.85 -8.75
C LEU A 694 15.67 21.33 -10.17
N PHE A 695 16.26 20.17 -10.50
CA PHE A 695 16.25 19.61 -11.85
C PHE A 695 15.56 18.24 -11.94
N LEU A 696 15.23 17.61 -10.81
CA LEU A 696 14.73 16.22 -10.75
C LEU A 696 13.27 16.10 -10.28
N HIS A 697 12.55 17.20 -10.09
CA HIS A 697 11.09 17.17 -9.95
C HIS A 697 10.38 17.02 -11.29
N ASN A 698 10.70 15.92 -11.96
CA ASN A 698 10.18 15.54 -13.27
C ASN A 698 10.26 14.02 -13.44
N ARG A 699 9.94 13.53 -14.64
CA ARG A 699 9.90 12.09 -14.94
C ARG A 699 11.25 11.40 -14.73
N LEU A 700 12.36 12.07 -15.07
CA LEU A 700 13.70 11.49 -14.92
C LEU A 700 14.04 11.28 -13.44
N GLY A 701 13.79 12.28 -12.60
CA GLY A 701 14.05 12.16 -11.16
C GLY A 701 13.18 11.12 -10.48
N ARG A 702 11.91 10.96 -10.89
CA ARG A 702 11.03 9.90 -10.38
C ARG A 702 11.61 8.49 -10.61
N HIS A 703 12.31 8.28 -11.73
CA HIS A 703 12.92 6.98 -12.04
C HIS A 703 14.31 6.80 -11.42
N LEU A 704 15.14 7.84 -11.37
CA LEU A 704 16.53 7.73 -10.92
C LEU A 704 16.71 7.96 -9.41
N LEU A 705 15.97 8.92 -8.85
CA LEU A 705 16.07 9.36 -7.47
C LEU A 705 14.67 9.61 -6.89
N PRO A 706 13.82 8.57 -6.76
CA PRO A 706 12.45 8.72 -6.28
C PRO A 706 12.38 9.35 -4.87
N GLU A 707 13.41 9.17 -4.04
CA GLU A 707 13.48 9.78 -2.70
C GLU A 707 13.64 11.30 -2.73
N ILE A 708 14.23 11.82 -3.81
CA ILE A 708 14.38 13.26 -4.05
C ILE A 708 13.12 13.80 -4.73
N HIS A 709 12.49 12.98 -5.58
CA HIS A 709 11.25 13.32 -6.25
C HIS A 709 10.05 13.37 -5.30
N TYR A 710 9.92 12.40 -4.39
CA TYR A 710 8.84 12.34 -3.38
C TYR A 710 9.33 12.92 -2.05
N LEU A 711 9.98 14.09 -2.12
CA LEU A 711 10.51 14.74 -0.93
C LEU A 711 9.36 15.19 -0.02
N GLY A 712 9.42 14.78 1.26
CA GLY A 712 8.42 15.13 2.26
C GLY A 712 8.26 16.65 2.41
N GLY A 713 7.01 17.09 2.50
CA GLY A 713 6.65 18.52 2.57
C GLY A 713 6.69 19.29 1.26
N VAL A 714 6.93 18.61 0.11
CA VAL A 714 6.84 19.21 -1.23
C VAL A 714 5.66 18.57 -1.99
N PRO A 715 4.46 19.16 -1.96
CA PRO A 715 3.33 18.61 -2.70
C PRO A 715 3.55 18.77 -4.19
N GLN A 716 3.09 17.76 -4.93
CA GLN A 716 3.23 17.68 -6.38
C GLN A 716 1.86 17.67 -7.06
N THR A 717 0.93 18.45 -6.51
CA THR A 717 -0.51 18.38 -6.81
C THR A 717 -0.79 18.39 -8.31
N GLY A 718 -0.21 19.31 -9.09
CA GLY A 718 -0.46 19.37 -10.53
C GLY A 718 0.16 18.21 -11.31
N MET A 719 1.30 17.68 -10.87
CA MET A 719 1.94 16.52 -11.49
C MET A 719 1.21 15.21 -11.14
N LEU A 720 0.80 15.04 -9.89
CA LEU A 720 -0.07 13.96 -9.46
C LEU A 720 -1.40 13.99 -10.22
N GLY A 721 -2.02 15.16 -10.41
CA GLY A 721 -3.24 15.31 -11.20
C GLY A 721 -3.11 14.81 -12.65
N ARG A 722 -2.00 15.13 -13.32
CA ARG A 722 -1.70 14.59 -14.67
C ARG A 722 -1.55 13.06 -14.65
N ARG A 723 -0.86 12.52 -13.64
CA ARG A 723 -0.69 11.05 -13.48
C ARG A 723 -2.02 10.35 -13.19
N ALA A 724 -2.88 10.97 -12.37
CA ALA A 724 -4.21 10.50 -12.04
C ALA A 724 -5.10 10.40 -13.30
N ARG A 725 -5.24 11.51 -14.04
CA ARG A 725 -6.02 11.55 -15.29
C ARG A 725 -5.49 10.58 -16.34
N ARG A 726 -4.17 10.41 -16.44
CA ARG A 726 -3.58 9.40 -17.33
C ARG A 726 -3.90 7.98 -16.91
N THR A 727 -3.81 7.67 -15.62
CA THR A 727 -4.13 6.35 -15.09
C THR A 727 -5.60 6.02 -15.31
N LEU A 728 -6.50 6.98 -15.07
CA LEU A 728 -7.93 6.88 -15.40
C LEU A 728 -8.13 6.54 -16.89
N SER A 729 -7.50 7.30 -17.79
CA SER A 729 -7.59 7.09 -19.24
C SER A 729 -7.11 5.69 -19.66
N ARG A 730 -6.07 5.16 -19.01
CA ARG A 730 -5.52 3.83 -19.29
C ARG A 730 -6.40 2.69 -18.77
N LEU A 731 -7.03 2.88 -17.61
CA LEU A 731 -8.01 1.92 -17.06
C LEU A 731 -9.29 1.90 -17.91
N ALA A 732 -9.71 3.07 -18.39
CA ALA A 732 -10.85 3.23 -19.28
C ALA A 732 -10.67 2.53 -20.63
N ALA A 733 -9.43 2.42 -21.12
CA ALA A 733 -9.10 1.73 -22.36
C ALA A 733 -9.17 0.18 -22.26
N GLY A 734 -9.26 -0.38 -21.04
CA GLY A 734 -9.53 -1.81 -20.85
C GLY A 734 -11.03 -2.16 -20.96
N ASP A 735 -11.37 -3.44 -20.87
CA ASP A 735 -12.78 -3.89 -20.82
C ASP A 735 -13.23 -4.16 -19.37
N GLU A 736 -12.27 -4.37 -18.45
CA GLU A 736 -12.53 -4.72 -17.06
C GLU A 736 -12.94 -3.49 -16.21
N PRO A 737 -13.90 -3.60 -15.28
CA PRO A 737 -14.22 -2.53 -14.35
C PRO A 737 -13.00 -2.19 -13.48
N PHE A 738 -12.90 -0.96 -12.99
CA PHE A 738 -11.74 -0.54 -12.20
C PHE A 738 -12.10 0.09 -10.84
N LEU A 739 -11.16 -0.05 -9.90
CA LEU A 739 -11.03 0.79 -8.71
C LEU A 739 -9.79 1.66 -8.92
N LEU A 740 -9.95 2.97 -8.92
CA LEU A 740 -8.84 3.93 -8.92
C LEU A 740 -8.88 4.73 -7.62
N ASN A 741 -7.90 4.50 -6.74
CA ASN A 741 -7.68 5.33 -5.57
C ASN A 741 -6.60 6.39 -5.84
N LEU A 742 -6.96 7.64 -5.64
CA LEU A 742 -6.06 8.79 -5.73
C LEU A 742 -5.92 9.39 -4.35
N PHE A 743 -4.69 9.60 -3.89
CA PHE A 743 -4.42 10.18 -2.58
C PHE A 743 -3.43 11.33 -2.72
N TYR A 744 -3.84 12.53 -2.31
CA TYR A 744 -3.07 13.76 -2.48
C TYR A 744 -2.45 14.21 -1.16
N SER A 745 -1.19 14.64 -1.20
CA SER A 745 -0.51 15.26 -0.04
C SER A 745 -0.77 16.76 0.08
N THR A 746 -1.64 17.32 -0.77
CA THR A 746 -1.79 18.76 -0.98
C THR A 746 -2.09 19.52 0.31
N THR A 747 -2.95 18.96 1.16
CA THR A 747 -3.38 19.60 2.42
C THR A 747 -2.58 19.17 3.65
N HIS A 748 -1.53 18.37 3.50
CA HIS A 748 -0.67 17.96 4.61
C HIS A 748 0.34 19.08 4.99
N PRO A 749 0.68 19.24 6.29
CA PRO A 749 1.73 20.18 6.71
C PRO A 749 3.09 19.89 6.01
N PRO A 750 3.88 20.90 5.65
CA PRO A 750 3.83 22.29 6.13
C PRO A 750 2.97 23.23 5.27
N PHE A 751 1.95 22.74 4.54
CA PHE A 751 1.02 23.57 3.76
C PHE A 751 1.71 24.44 2.70
N ALA A 752 2.63 23.84 1.96
CA ALA A 752 3.13 24.43 0.73
C ALA A 752 2.12 24.19 -0.40
N SER A 753 2.01 25.10 -1.36
CA SER A 753 1.21 24.90 -2.57
C SER A 753 1.89 25.52 -3.79
N GLU A 754 1.44 25.12 -4.98
CA GLU A 754 1.97 25.67 -6.24
C GLU A 754 1.36 27.07 -6.49
N HIS A 755 1.97 27.89 -7.33
CA HIS A 755 1.34 29.13 -7.79
C HIS A 755 0.08 28.82 -8.61
N PRO A 756 -1.02 29.60 -8.47
CA PRO A 756 -1.16 30.84 -7.69
C PRO A 756 -1.61 30.63 -6.23
N TYR A 757 -1.73 29.39 -5.76
CA TYR A 757 -2.47 29.05 -4.55
C TYR A 757 -1.80 29.56 -3.26
N TYR A 758 -0.48 29.47 -3.13
CA TYR A 758 0.23 29.97 -1.94
C TYR A 758 0.12 31.49 -1.76
N THR A 759 -0.26 32.22 -2.80
CA THR A 759 -0.51 33.68 -2.78
C THR A 759 -1.99 34.05 -2.81
N ARG A 760 -2.89 33.08 -2.95
CA ARG A 760 -4.31 33.36 -3.28
C ARG A 760 -5.04 34.04 -2.13
N PHE A 761 -4.82 33.55 -0.91
CA PHE A 761 -5.47 34.08 0.30
C PHE A 761 -4.49 34.71 1.27
N SER A 762 -3.19 34.44 1.13
CA SER A 762 -2.18 34.99 2.02
C SER A 762 -1.98 36.49 1.80
N ASP A 763 -1.74 37.22 2.89
CA ASP A 763 -1.45 38.65 2.81
C ASP A 763 -0.22 38.90 1.91
N PRO A 764 -0.36 39.66 0.81
CA PRO A 764 0.76 40.03 -0.06
C PRO A 764 1.89 40.74 0.70
N ALA A 765 1.56 41.53 1.73
CA ALA A 765 2.52 42.29 2.53
C ALA A 765 3.24 41.43 3.57
N TYR A 766 2.68 40.28 3.98
CA TYR A 766 3.31 39.37 4.94
C TYR A 766 4.75 39.04 4.52
N SER A 767 5.68 39.13 5.47
CA SER A 767 7.12 38.99 5.25
C SER A 767 7.82 38.15 6.33
N GLY A 768 7.05 37.49 7.19
CA GLY A 768 7.55 36.57 8.22
C GLY A 768 8.04 35.23 7.65
N ALA A 769 8.49 34.34 8.53
CA ALA A 769 9.15 33.11 8.12
C ALA A 769 8.23 32.12 7.38
N SER A 770 6.92 32.18 7.65
CA SER A 770 5.90 31.28 7.10
C SER A 770 5.30 31.77 5.77
N LYS A 771 6.08 32.48 4.92
CA LYS A 771 5.55 33.12 3.70
C LYS A 771 4.99 32.12 2.68
N PHE A 772 5.57 30.93 2.62
CA PHE A 772 5.33 29.94 1.57
C PHE A 772 4.90 28.56 2.08
N ALA A 773 5.18 28.31 3.35
CA ALA A 773 4.90 27.08 4.08
C ALA A 773 5.05 27.39 5.58
N MET A 774 4.45 26.60 6.44
CA MET A 774 4.64 26.63 7.89
C MET A 774 6.14 26.49 8.21
N ALA A 775 6.70 27.53 8.83
CA ALA A 775 8.13 27.60 9.08
C ALA A 775 8.61 26.49 10.02
N ARG A 776 9.87 26.09 9.86
CA ARG A 776 10.60 25.22 10.80
C ARG A 776 10.07 23.78 10.92
N LEU A 777 9.49 23.23 9.85
CA LEU A 777 9.06 21.83 9.77
C LEU A 777 9.83 21.04 8.70
N THR A 778 11.14 21.29 8.57
CA THR A 778 11.95 20.69 7.49
C THR A 778 12.79 19.49 7.93
N GLU A 779 12.95 19.26 9.23
CA GLU A 779 13.76 18.17 9.79
C GLU A 779 13.11 17.54 11.04
N PRO A 780 13.31 16.23 11.29
CA PRO A 780 12.66 15.52 12.40
C PRO A 780 12.83 16.18 13.78
N PHE A 781 14.03 16.65 14.11
CA PHE A 781 14.31 17.27 15.41
C PHE A 781 13.64 18.64 15.56
N GLU A 782 13.56 19.39 14.46
CA GLU A 782 12.86 20.67 14.41
C GLU A 782 11.35 20.46 14.56
N ILE A 783 10.81 19.44 13.90
CA ILE A 783 9.40 19.02 14.02
C ILE A 783 9.07 18.62 15.46
N ILE A 784 9.89 17.73 16.08
CA ILE A 784 9.72 17.33 17.48
C ILE A 784 9.70 18.56 18.40
N ARG A 785 10.66 19.48 18.23
CA ARG A 785 10.72 20.70 19.03
C ARG A 785 9.49 21.59 18.82
N ARG A 786 9.14 21.90 17.57
CA ARG A 786 8.00 22.76 17.20
C ARG A 786 6.69 22.18 17.71
N GLN A 787 6.54 20.85 17.74
CA GLN A 787 5.32 20.23 18.23
C GLN A 787 5.07 20.47 19.72
N GLY A 788 6.13 20.73 20.50
CA GLY A 788 6.02 21.17 21.89
C GLY A 788 5.92 22.68 22.10
N GLU A 789 5.97 23.50 21.04
CA GLU A 789 5.87 24.98 21.15
C GLU A 789 4.39 25.43 21.23
N PRO A 790 4.07 26.49 22.00
CA PRO A 790 2.71 26.98 22.16
C PRO A 790 2.26 27.83 20.95
N ARG A 791 0.97 28.22 20.92
CA ARG A 791 0.32 28.95 19.82
C ARG A 791 1.08 30.22 19.41
N GLU A 792 1.63 30.96 20.38
CA GLU A 792 2.24 32.28 20.19
C GLU A 792 3.50 32.24 19.32
N GLU A 793 4.11 31.06 19.16
CA GLU A 793 5.29 30.84 18.30
C GLU A 793 4.94 30.65 16.81
N PHE A 794 3.65 30.73 16.46
CA PHE A 794 3.12 30.48 15.12
C PHE A 794 2.36 31.69 14.56
N ASP A 795 2.68 32.05 13.31
CA ASP A 795 1.92 33.02 12.52
C ASP A 795 0.62 32.37 12.01
N LEU A 796 -0.35 32.13 12.92
CA LEU A 796 -1.46 31.24 12.62
C LEU A 796 -2.34 31.70 11.46
N ASP A 797 -2.67 32.99 11.38
CA ASP A 797 -3.52 33.50 10.29
C ASP A 797 -2.89 33.23 8.92
N GLN A 798 -1.58 33.49 8.80
CA GLN A 798 -0.82 33.15 7.59
C GLN A 798 -0.81 31.65 7.31
N ILE A 799 -0.71 30.80 8.33
CA ILE A 799 -0.73 29.34 8.18
C ILE A 799 -2.11 28.87 7.69
N LEU A 800 -3.20 29.43 8.22
CA LEU A 800 -4.57 29.13 7.79
C LEU A 800 -4.82 29.60 6.35
N ASP A 801 -4.29 30.76 5.95
CA ASP A 801 -4.41 31.24 4.57
C ASP A 801 -3.62 30.35 3.58
N LEU A 802 -2.44 29.86 3.98
CA LEU A 802 -1.70 28.86 3.21
C LEU A 802 -2.47 27.53 3.10
N TYR A 803 -3.09 27.08 4.21
CA TYR A 803 -3.91 25.87 4.22
C TYR A 803 -5.14 26.00 3.31
N ASP A 804 -5.88 27.11 3.37
CA ASP A 804 -7.00 27.38 2.46
C ASP A 804 -6.53 27.44 1.00
N GLY A 805 -5.31 27.93 0.74
CA GLY A 805 -4.66 27.88 -0.58
C GLY A 805 -4.45 26.43 -1.05
N CYS A 806 -3.98 25.56 -0.17
CA CYS A 806 -3.83 24.13 -0.46
C CYS A 806 -5.19 23.46 -0.75
N VAL A 807 -6.22 23.76 0.05
CA VAL A 807 -7.59 23.26 -0.16
C VAL A 807 -8.13 23.68 -1.53
N ALA A 808 -7.96 24.96 -1.90
CA ALA A 808 -8.37 25.45 -3.22
C ALA A 808 -7.59 24.81 -4.37
N GLN A 809 -6.30 24.48 -4.17
CA GLN A 809 -5.52 23.74 -5.17
C GLN A 809 -6.05 22.32 -5.37
N PHE A 810 -6.36 21.64 -4.27
CA PHE A 810 -6.93 20.29 -4.31
C PHE A 810 -8.29 20.30 -5.02
N ASP A 811 -9.16 21.28 -4.71
CA ASP A 811 -10.45 21.46 -5.37
C ASP A 811 -10.32 21.61 -6.90
N ASP A 812 -9.37 22.42 -7.38
CA ASP A 812 -9.14 22.59 -8.81
C ASP A 812 -8.69 21.29 -9.50
N GLU A 813 -7.88 20.46 -8.83
CA GLU A 813 -7.51 19.13 -9.36
C GLU A 813 -8.68 18.14 -9.33
N VAL A 814 -9.53 18.18 -8.30
CA VAL A 814 -10.81 17.44 -8.28
C VAL A 814 -11.64 17.83 -9.51
N GLY A 815 -11.81 19.12 -9.77
CA GLY A 815 -12.53 19.62 -10.95
C GLY A 815 -11.93 19.14 -12.28
N ARG A 816 -10.60 19.16 -12.42
CA ARG A 816 -9.92 18.65 -13.63
C ARG A 816 -10.13 17.15 -13.82
N LEU A 817 -10.09 16.39 -12.74
CA LEU A 817 -10.31 14.94 -12.77
C LEU A 817 -11.76 14.57 -13.11
N LEU A 818 -12.74 15.27 -12.52
CA LEU A 818 -14.15 15.06 -12.82
C LEU A 818 -14.46 15.40 -14.28
N ARG A 819 -13.91 16.51 -14.80
CA ARG A 819 -14.00 16.82 -16.24
C ARG A 819 -13.41 15.70 -17.09
N GLN A 820 -12.24 15.16 -16.74
CA GLN A 820 -11.67 14.01 -17.47
C GLN A 820 -12.59 12.78 -17.42
N LEU A 821 -13.27 12.53 -16.29
CA LEU A 821 -14.23 11.42 -16.14
C LEU A 821 -15.45 11.63 -17.07
N ASP A 822 -16.00 12.84 -17.08
CA ASP A 822 -17.13 13.25 -17.92
C ASP A 822 -16.74 13.19 -19.42
N ASP A 823 -15.60 13.78 -19.79
CA ASP A 823 -15.04 13.83 -21.15
C ASP A 823 -14.70 12.42 -21.68
N SER A 824 -14.42 11.46 -20.79
CA SER A 824 -14.21 10.05 -21.14
C SER A 824 -15.51 9.25 -21.25
N GLY A 825 -16.67 9.87 -21.02
CA GLY A 825 -17.99 9.22 -21.03
C GLY A 825 -18.23 8.24 -19.88
N LEU A 826 -17.45 8.32 -18.80
CA LEU A 826 -17.47 7.36 -17.69
C LEU A 826 -18.34 7.80 -16.51
N ALA A 827 -18.81 9.04 -16.51
CA ALA A 827 -19.53 9.64 -15.39
C ALA A 827 -20.75 8.83 -14.94
N GLU A 828 -21.55 8.35 -15.89
CA GLU A 828 -22.77 7.58 -15.63
C GLU A 828 -22.51 6.13 -15.18
N ASP A 829 -21.28 5.65 -15.32
CA ASP A 829 -20.87 4.27 -14.99
C ASP A 829 -19.78 4.23 -13.89
N THR A 830 -19.63 5.30 -13.12
CA THR A 830 -18.58 5.42 -12.09
C THR A 830 -19.15 5.94 -10.78
N ILE A 831 -18.97 5.17 -9.71
CA ILE A 831 -19.19 5.66 -8.34
C ILE A 831 -17.98 6.52 -7.96
N VAL A 832 -18.21 7.75 -7.51
CA VAL A 832 -17.15 8.66 -7.06
C VAL A 832 -17.24 8.84 -5.54
N VAL A 833 -16.11 8.66 -4.85
CA VAL A 833 -15.98 8.89 -3.41
C VAL A 833 -14.93 9.96 -3.17
N LEU A 834 -15.31 11.06 -2.52
CA LEU A 834 -14.35 12.03 -1.96
C LEU A 834 -14.21 11.78 -0.46
N TYR A 835 -12.98 11.65 0.03
CA TYR A 835 -12.71 11.36 1.43
C TYR A 835 -11.48 12.14 1.96
N SER A 836 -11.30 12.13 3.28
CA SER A 836 -10.02 12.45 3.93
C SER A 836 -9.66 11.33 4.89
N ASP A 837 -8.37 11.09 5.10
CA ASP A 837 -7.86 10.16 6.10
C ASP A 837 -7.91 10.76 7.52
N HIS A 838 -7.76 12.07 7.65
CA HIS A 838 -7.99 12.84 8.88
C HIS A 838 -8.00 14.34 8.55
N GLY A 839 -8.29 15.16 9.55
CA GLY A 839 -8.01 16.59 9.51
C GLY A 839 -6.80 16.95 10.36
N MET A 840 -6.81 18.13 10.95
CA MET A 840 -5.74 18.64 11.82
C MET A 840 -6.26 19.76 12.73
N GLU A 841 -5.72 19.82 13.94
CA GLU A 841 -5.92 20.93 14.87
C GLU A 841 -4.90 22.05 14.63
N PHE A 842 -5.37 23.28 14.77
CA PHE A 842 -4.67 24.54 14.61
C PHE A 842 -4.79 25.38 15.89
N PHE A 843 -4.58 24.74 17.05
CA PHE A 843 -4.68 25.34 18.38
C PHE A 843 -6.09 25.73 18.84
N GLU A 844 -7.16 25.18 18.25
CA GLU A 844 -8.52 25.40 18.77
C GLU A 844 -8.69 24.93 20.23
N HIS A 845 -7.92 23.91 20.65
CA HIS A 845 -7.91 23.37 22.01
C HIS A 845 -6.52 23.44 22.68
N GLY A 846 -5.67 24.38 22.26
CA GLY A 846 -4.28 24.49 22.76
C GLY A 846 -3.31 23.45 22.21
N THR A 847 -3.82 22.47 21.46
CA THR A 847 -3.10 21.40 20.75
C THR A 847 -3.04 21.70 19.25
N TRP A 848 -1.98 21.26 18.56
CA TRP A 848 -1.89 21.37 17.11
C TRP A 848 -1.33 20.10 16.49
N GLY A 849 -1.63 19.84 15.23
CA GLY A 849 -1.21 18.63 14.52
C GLY A 849 -2.35 17.65 14.31
N GLN A 850 -2.03 16.50 13.72
CA GLN A 850 -3.03 15.50 13.37
C GLN A 850 -3.29 14.60 14.59
N GLY A 851 -4.54 14.45 15.02
CA GLY A 851 -4.92 13.43 16.01
C GLY A 851 -4.14 13.44 17.33
N ASN A 852 -3.67 14.61 17.78
CA ASN A 852 -2.94 14.75 19.05
C ASN A 852 -3.88 14.83 20.25
N SER A 853 -5.12 15.25 20.04
CA SER A 853 -6.20 15.30 21.04
C SER A 853 -7.48 14.71 20.47
N ALA A 854 -8.37 14.26 21.35
CA ALA A 854 -9.74 13.84 21.01
C ALA A 854 -10.79 14.91 21.34
N LEU A 855 -10.39 16.06 21.91
CA LEU A 855 -11.28 17.16 22.30
C LEU A 855 -12.00 17.77 21.09
N GLY A 856 -11.24 18.20 20.09
CA GLY A 856 -11.78 18.80 18.87
C GLY A 856 -12.29 17.79 17.86
N ASP A 857 -13.15 18.25 16.96
CA ASP A 857 -13.56 17.47 15.78
C ASP A 857 -12.64 17.72 14.57
N PHE A 858 -11.75 18.71 14.64
CA PHE A 858 -10.94 19.16 13.51
C PHE A 858 -9.97 18.10 12.97
N SER A 859 -9.52 17.16 13.82
CA SER A 859 -8.70 16.02 13.40
C SER A 859 -9.53 14.78 13.03
N ALA A 860 -10.56 14.46 13.81
CA ALA A 860 -11.29 13.20 13.67
C ALA A 860 -12.44 13.27 12.65
N ARG A 861 -13.09 14.43 12.47
CA ARG A 861 -14.20 14.62 11.53
C ARG A 861 -13.67 15.01 10.15
N VAL A 862 -13.98 14.19 9.16
CA VAL A 862 -13.50 14.29 7.78
C VAL A 862 -14.64 14.53 6.80
N PRO A 863 -14.39 15.17 5.64
CA PRO A 863 -15.38 15.22 4.58
C PRO A 863 -15.58 13.84 3.96
N LEU A 864 -16.83 13.47 3.69
CA LEU A 864 -17.19 12.30 2.90
C LEU A 864 -18.31 12.69 1.93
N ILE A 865 -18.09 12.47 0.64
CA ILE A 865 -19.10 12.61 -0.41
C ILE A 865 -19.11 11.32 -1.21
N VAL A 866 -20.30 10.76 -1.43
CA VAL A 866 -20.50 9.58 -2.28
C VAL A 866 -21.46 9.94 -3.39
N VAL A 867 -21.01 9.81 -4.64
CA VAL A 867 -21.83 9.97 -5.84
C VAL A 867 -22.04 8.59 -6.44
N ASP A 868 -23.28 8.11 -6.41
CA ASP A 868 -23.71 6.97 -7.21
C ASP A 868 -24.61 7.48 -8.34
N PRO A 869 -24.23 7.36 -9.63
CA PRO A 869 -25.05 7.83 -10.75
C PRO A 869 -26.42 7.15 -10.83
N ALA A 870 -26.62 5.99 -10.19
CA ALA A 870 -27.92 5.30 -10.13
C ALA A 870 -28.84 5.84 -9.02
N ARG A 871 -28.43 6.86 -8.27
CA ARG A 871 -29.13 7.39 -7.08
C ARG A 871 -29.35 8.90 -7.20
N PRO A 872 -30.35 9.46 -6.49
CA PRO A 872 -30.56 10.90 -6.47
C PRO A 872 -29.36 11.63 -5.84
N GLY A 873 -28.95 12.73 -6.47
CA GLY A 873 -27.93 13.64 -5.94
C GLY A 873 -28.50 14.76 -5.08
N GLY A 874 -27.61 15.60 -4.54
CA GLY A 874 -27.96 16.79 -3.76
C GLY A 874 -28.40 16.50 -2.34
N GLN A 875 -28.14 15.28 -1.85
CA GLN A 875 -28.53 14.87 -0.51
C GLN A 875 -27.50 15.31 0.53
N ARG A 876 -28.00 15.56 1.74
CA ARG A 876 -27.18 15.83 2.92
C ARG A 876 -27.59 14.91 4.06
N VAL A 877 -26.61 14.23 4.65
CA VAL A 877 -26.78 13.31 5.77
C VAL A 877 -25.88 13.79 6.91
N ASP A 878 -26.48 14.37 7.95
CA ASP A 878 -25.76 14.94 9.09
C ASP A 878 -25.64 14.00 10.30
N GLN A 879 -26.24 12.80 10.23
CA GLN A 879 -26.03 11.77 11.24
C GLN A 879 -24.58 11.28 11.25
N VAL A 880 -24.16 10.73 12.39
CA VAL A 880 -22.82 10.18 12.57
C VAL A 880 -22.59 9.02 11.60
N VAL A 881 -21.51 9.08 10.82
CA VAL A 881 -21.00 7.96 10.01
C VAL A 881 -19.49 7.84 10.21
N ARG A 882 -18.86 6.78 9.68
CA ARG A 882 -17.44 6.50 9.94
C ARG A 882 -16.71 6.11 8.67
N SER A 883 -15.39 6.31 8.64
CA SER A 883 -14.58 5.85 7.50
C SER A 883 -14.59 4.33 7.33
N VAL A 884 -14.77 3.56 8.40
CA VAL A 884 -14.95 2.09 8.33
C VAL A 884 -16.22 1.68 7.57
N ASP A 885 -17.20 2.56 7.43
CA ASP A 885 -18.46 2.30 6.74
C ASP A 885 -18.32 2.41 5.19
N ILE A 886 -17.20 2.96 4.69
CA ILE A 886 -17.01 3.23 3.25
C ILE A 886 -16.92 1.95 2.42
N MET A 887 -16.06 0.99 2.80
CA MET A 887 -15.92 -0.27 2.06
C MET A 887 -17.24 -1.08 1.99
N PRO A 888 -17.97 -1.37 3.10
CA PRO A 888 -19.23 -2.10 3.01
C PRO A 888 -20.28 -1.33 2.20
N THR A 889 -20.29 0.01 2.25
CA THR A 889 -21.13 0.84 1.37
C THR A 889 -20.82 0.60 -0.10
N LEU A 890 -19.53 0.64 -0.48
CA LEU A 890 -19.12 0.40 -1.86
C LEU A 890 -19.46 -1.01 -2.33
N LEU A 891 -19.24 -2.03 -1.50
CA LEU A 891 -19.61 -3.40 -1.84
C LEU A 891 -21.12 -3.54 -2.07
N ASP A 892 -21.94 -2.97 -1.19
CA ASP A 892 -23.40 -2.98 -1.30
C ASP A 892 -23.89 -2.22 -2.55
N LEU A 893 -23.34 -1.01 -2.82
CA LEU A 893 -23.65 -0.26 -4.04
C LEU A 893 -23.29 -1.03 -5.30
N LEU A 894 -22.21 -1.82 -5.29
CA LEU A 894 -21.79 -2.65 -6.41
C LEU A 894 -22.53 -4.00 -6.51
N GLY A 895 -23.39 -4.34 -5.55
CA GLY A 895 -24.01 -5.67 -5.46
C GLY A 895 -23.01 -6.80 -5.20
N ALA A 896 -21.90 -6.49 -4.54
CA ALA A 896 -20.88 -7.44 -4.12
C ALA A 896 -21.27 -8.12 -2.79
N PRO A 897 -20.77 -9.34 -2.50
CA PRO A 897 -21.06 -10.02 -1.24
C PRO A 897 -20.53 -9.22 -0.05
N SER A 898 -21.30 -9.19 1.03
CA SER A 898 -20.83 -8.68 2.32
C SER A 898 -19.68 -9.54 2.83
N VAL A 899 -18.70 -8.90 3.43
CA VAL A 899 -17.59 -9.56 4.12
C VAL A 899 -17.70 -9.28 5.62
N GLY A 900 -17.18 -10.17 6.46
CA GLY A 900 -17.14 -9.91 7.90
C GLY A 900 -16.21 -8.73 8.20
N CYS A 901 -16.78 -7.58 8.55
CA CYS A 901 -16.11 -6.34 8.93
C CYS A 901 -16.90 -5.61 10.03
N ASP A 902 -16.36 -4.53 10.57
CA ASP A 902 -17.00 -3.75 11.64
C ASP A 902 -17.89 -2.62 11.11
N GLY A 903 -17.57 -2.12 9.92
CA GLY A 903 -18.36 -1.10 9.25
C GLY A 903 -19.71 -1.61 8.77
N VAL A 904 -20.64 -0.69 8.53
CA VAL A 904 -21.96 -0.98 7.96
C VAL A 904 -22.18 -0.19 6.68
N SER A 905 -23.09 -0.67 5.81
CA SER A 905 -23.41 0.04 4.59
C SER A 905 -24.21 1.32 4.87
N LEU A 906 -23.78 2.43 4.29
CA LEU A 906 -24.48 3.73 4.27
C LEU A 906 -25.51 3.83 3.14
N ARG A 907 -25.63 2.80 2.29
CA ARG A 907 -26.58 2.77 1.17
C ARG A 907 -28.02 3.11 1.59
N PRO A 908 -28.56 2.67 2.75
CA PRO A 908 -29.90 3.08 3.18
C PRO A 908 -30.03 4.60 3.33
N ALA A 909 -29.05 5.27 3.93
CA ALA A 909 -29.03 6.72 4.08
C ALA A 909 -28.78 7.48 2.75
N ILE A 910 -28.09 6.85 1.78
CA ILE A 910 -27.98 7.37 0.40
C ILE A 910 -29.31 7.22 -0.36
N ALA A 911 -30.08 6.18 -0.08
CA ALA A 911 -31.39 5.99 -0.71
C ALA A 911 -32.43 6.94 -0.11
N ASP A 912 -32.44 7.09 1.21
CA ASP A 912 -33.31 7.98 1.96
C ASP A 912 -32.53 8.65 3.11
N PRO A 913 -32.21 9.95 3.00
CA PRO A 913 -31.49 10.70 4.03
C PRO A 913 -32.19 10.75 5.40
N ALA A 914 -33.48 10.45 5.47
CA ALA A 914 -34.23 10.35 6.72
C ALA A 914 -34.00 9.03 7.48
N THR A 915 -33.33 8.05 6.84
CA THR A 915 -33.01 6.77 7.47
C THR A 915 -31.96 6.97 8.56
N ASP A 916 -32.36 6.81 9.82
CA ASP A 916 -31.45 6.78 10.97
C ASP A 916 -30.73 5.41 11.02
N LEU A 917 -29.40 5.44 10.90
CA LEU A 917 -28.55 4.25 10.97
C LEU A 917 -28.15 3.92 12.44
N HIS A 918 -28.50 4.79 13.39
CA HIS A 918 -28.18 4.68 14.82
C HIS A 918 -26.69 4.46 15.10
N LEU A 919 -25.82 5.03 14.25
CA LEU A 919 -24.39 4.84 14.35
C LEU A 919 -23.75 5.75 15.38
N ARG A 920 -22.64 5.25 15.91
CA ARG A 920 -21.80 5.92 16.88
C ARG A 920 -20.38 5.90 16.35
N ALA A 921 -19.69 7.01 16.48
CA ALA A 921 -18.27 7.08 16.14
C ALA A 921 -17.43 6.94 17.40
N PHE A 922 -16.37 6.15 17.27
CA PHE A 922 -15.30 6.03 18.26
C PHE A 922 -14.02 6.52 17.61
N ASN A 923 -13.20 7.23 18.38
CA ASN A 923 -11.89 7.67 17.92
C ASN A 923 -10.88 7.55 19.07
N GLU A 924 -9.63 7.27 18.72
CA GLU A 924 -8.47 7.36 19.59
C GLU A 924 -7.40 8.26 18.97
N THR A 925 -6.59 8.89 19.81
CA THR A 925 -5.47 9.70 19.33
C THR A 925 -4.38 8.84 18.67
N GLY A 926 -3.59 9.48 17.81
CA GLY A 926 -2.36 8.90 17.29
C GLY A 926 -1.24 8.88 18.33
N ILE A 927 -0.09 8.34 17.94
CA ILE A 927 1.15 8.53 18.70
C ILE A 927 1.58 10.00 18.68
N TRP A 928 2.03 10.53 19.82
CA TRP A 928 2.62 11.86 19.92
C TRP A 928 4.12 11.80 19.66
N ILE A 929 4.60 12.75 18.87
CA ILE A 929 6.00 12.82 18.46
C ILE A 929 6.83 13.57 19.53
N ALA A 930 6.18 14.45 20.30
CA ALA A 930 6.72 15.20 21.43
C ALA A 930 5.62 15.38 22.49
N PRO A 931 5.96 15.79 23.73
CA PRO A 931 4.96 16.23 24.70
C PRO A 931 4.03 17.28 24.07
N VAL A 932 2.73 17.02 24.08
CA VAL A 932 1.75 17.85 23.37
C VAL A 932 1.33 19.02 24.27
N PRO A 933 1.40 20.28 23.80
CA PRO A 933 0.88 21.42 24.55
C PRO A 933 -0.64 21.33 24.67
N GLY A 934 -1.19 21.82 25.78
CA GLY A 934 -2.65 21.87 25.99
C GLY A 934 -3.29 20.59 26.53
N LEU A 935 -2.52 19.50 26.75
CA LEU A 935 -3.02 18.34 27.50
C LEU A 935 -3.25 18.70 28.98
N PRO A 936 -4.20 18.03 29.66
CA PRO A 936 -4.49 18.31 31.06
C PRO A 936 -3.29 17.99 31.97
N GLU A 937 -3.23 18.65 33.13
CA GLU A 937 -2.18 18.40 34.12
C GLU A 937 -2.25 16.95 34.63
N GLY A 938 -1.08 16.30 34.72
CA GLY A 938 -0.99 14.90 35.13
C GLY A 938 -1.51 13.91 34.08
N HIS A 939 -1.63 14.30 32.81
CA HIS A 939 -1.95 13.40 31.71
C HIS A 939 -0.90 12.28 31.59
N LEU A 940 -1.36 11.05 31.34
CA LEU A 940 -0.46 9.91 31.17
C LEU A 940 0.36 10.09 29.89
N SER A 941 1.65 10.38 30.04
CA SER A 941 2.54 10.70 28.93
C SER A 941 3.60 9.61 28.68
N TYR A 942 4.33 9.76 27.57
CA TYR A 942 5.46 8.92 27.21
C TYR A 942 6.56 9.77 26.56
N PRO A 943 7.80 9.25 26.44
CA PRO A 943 8.91 10.00 25.86
C PRO A 943 8.68 10.44 24.41
N ASN A 944 9.51 11.36 23.92
CA ASN A 944 9.43 11.78 22.52
C ASN A 944 9.85 10.67 21.53
N LEU A 945 9.58 10.91 20.25
CA LEU A 945 9.75 9.94 19.17
C LEU A 945 11.15 9.30 19.10
N LEU A 946 12.22 10.05 19.39
CA LEU A 946 13.59 9.54 19.30
C LEU A 946 13.88 8.45 20.34
N GLU A 947 13.18 8.50 21.48
CA GLU A 947 13.27 7.47 22.51
C GLU A 947 12.28 6.32 22.27
N LEU A 948 11.11 6.61 21.68
CA LEU A 948 10.08 5.61 21.39
C LEU A 948 10.49 4.61 20.31
N LEU A 949 11.23 5.05 19.30
CA LEU A 949 11.52 4.24 18.12
C LEU A 949 12.78 3.38 18.25
N ASP A 950 12.79 2.28 17.50
CA ASP A 950 13.95 1.43 17.23
C ASP A 950 13.92 0.96 15.76
N VAL A 951 14.99 0.30 15.34
CA VAL A 951 15.10 -0.37 14.04
C VAL A 951 15.32 -1.86 14.30
N PRO A 952 14.25 -2.66 14.43
CA PRO A 952 14.34 -4.07 14.85
C PRO A 952 15.11 -4.91 13.84
N ASP A 953 14.96 -4.63 12.54
CA ASP A 953 15.76 -5.22 11.47
C ASP A 953 16.62 -4.15 10.78
N ILE A 954 17.92 -4.19 11.05
CA ILE A 954 18.93 -3.30 10.45
C ILE A 954 19.02 -3.50 8.93
N ALA A 955 18.73 -4.70 8.43
CA ALA A 955 18.74 -4.99 7.00
C ALA A 955 17.54 -4.35 6.29
N ALA A 956 16.35 -4.35 6.91
CA ALA A 956 15.18 -3.65 6.37
C ALA A 956 15.27 -2.13 6.57
N GLY A 957 15.67 -1.66 7.75
CA GLY A 957 15.77 -0.25 8.10
C GLY A 957 14.44 0.42 8.53
N SER A 958 13.33 -0.31 8.58
CA SER A 958 12.02 0.22 9.00
C SER A 958 12.04 0.59 10.48
N LEU A 959 11.46 1.75 10.80
CA LEU A 959 11.29 2.24 12.16
C LEU A 959 10.06 1.59 12.79
N SER A 960 10.19 1.14 14.03
CA SER A 960 9.07 0.65 14.82
C SER A 960 9.11 1.14 16.26
N LEU A 961 7.98 1.09 16.96
CA LEU A 961 7.96 1.31 18.40
C LEU A 961 8.76 0.24 19.13
N ARG A 962 9.51 0.66 20.15
CA ARG A 962 10.15 -0.25 21.10
C ARG A 962 9.09 -0.98 21.90
N GLU A 963 9.27 -2.29 22.04
CA GLU A 963 8.31 -3.17 22.72
C GLU A 963 7.90 -2.66 24.11
N ARG A 964 8.86 -2.17 24.91
CA ARG A 964 8.61 -1.64 26.27
C ARG A 964 7.66 -0.44 26.33
N TYR A 965 7.48 0.31 25.24
CA TYR A 965 6.60 1.48 25.20
C TYR A 965 5.25 1.18 24.55
N ARG A 966 5.08 0.05 23.85
CA ARG A 966 3.84 -0.26 23.11
C ARG A 966 2.60 -0.17 24.01
N GLN A 967 2.63 -0.81 25.18
CA GLN A 967 1.52 -0.75 26.13
C GLN A 967 1.28 0.66 26.69
N THR A 968 2.34 1.38 27.06
CA THR A 968 2.21 2.74 27.61
C THR A 968 1.65 3.72 26.59
N VAL A 969 2.11 3.66 25.33
CA VAL A 969 1.59 4.48 24.23
C VAL A 969 0.11 4.18 24.01
N LEU A 970 -0.28 2.91 24.03
CA LEU A 970 -1.68 2.51 23.84
C LEU A 970 -2.59 3.02 24.98
N VAL A 971 -2.20 2.87 26.23
CA VAL A 971 -3.01 3.29 27.39
C VAL A 971 -3.13 4.81 27.48
N ALA A 972 -2.06 5.53 27.16
CA ALA A 972 -2.00 6.99 27.21
C ALA A 972 -2.96 7.70 26.24
N LYS A 973 -3.44 7.05 25.18
CA LYS A 973 -4.30 7.70 24.18
C LYS A 973 -5.57 8.32 24.77
N ASP A 974 -5.88 9.53 24.33
CA ASP A 974 -7.22 10.09 24.50
C ASP A 974 -8.18 9.32 23.59
N ARG A 975 -9.42 9.18 24.04
CA ARG A 975 -10.47 8.48 23.30
C ARG A 975 -11.76 9.26 23.36
N MET A 976 -12.60 9.14 22.34
CA MET A 976 -13.93 9.73 22.36
C MET A 976 -15.00 8.82 21.78
N VAL A 977 -16.23 9.05 22.21
CA VAL A 977 -17.45 8.52 21.59
C VAL A 977 -18.36 9.66 21.20
N ARG A 978 -18.93 9.57 19.99
CA ARG A 978 -19.91 10.51 19.44
C ARG A 978 -21.21 9.78 19.11
N ASP A 979 -22.32 10.22 19.70
CA ASP A 979 -23.66 9.66 19.52
C ASP A 979 -24.71 10.78 19.46
N GLY A 980 -25.44 10.91 18.34
CA GLY A 980 -26.48 11.93 18.17
C GLY A 980 -25.94 13.35 18.22
N ARG A 981 -26.24 14.13 19.26
CA ARG A 981 -25.66 15.48 19.54
C ARG A 981 -24.48 15.48 20.52
N TRP A 982 -24.32 14.41 21.28
CA TRP A 982 -23.39 14.34 22.40
C TRP A 982 -22.04 13.74 22.00
N LYS A 983 -20.97 14.31 22.54
CA LYS A 983 -19.60 13.80 22.44
C LYS A 983 -19.01 13.68 23.84
N LEU A 984 -18.52 12.49 24.21
CA LEU A 984 -17.77 12.27 25.44
C LEU A 984 -16.30 12.03 25.11
N VAL A 985 -15.41 12.72 25.81
CA VAL A 985 -13.96 12.58 25.69
C VAL A 985 -13.39 12.01 26.98
N TYR A 986 -12.58 10.97 26.84
CA TYR A 986 -11.80 10.32 27.89
C TYR A 986 -10.33 10.69 27.72
N GLN A 987 -9.73 11.23 28.78
CA GLN A 987 -8.29 11.50 28.85
C GLN A 987 -7.69 10.79 30.08
N PRO A 988 -6.71 9.90 29.91
CA PRO A 988 -6.07 9.19 31.02
C PRO A 988 -5.13 10.12 31.80
N LEU A 989 -5.21 10.07 33.13
CA LEU A 989 -4.32 10.79 34.03
C LEU A 989 -3.47 9.77 34.82
N GLU A 990 -2.32 10.19 35.34
CA GLU A 990 -1.46 9.36 36.20
C GLU A 990 -2.21 8.83 37.44
N HIS A 991 -3.16 9.61 37.96
CA HIS A 991 -3.90 9.32 39.19
C HIS A 991 -5.44 9.33 39.00
N GLY A 992 -5.94 9.05 37.79
CA GLY A 992 -7.38 9.13 37.51
C GLY A 992 -7.71 9.13 36.02
N ARG A 993 -8.89 9.64 35.69
CA ARG A 993 -9.30 9.97 34.32
C ARG A 993 -10.11 11.25 34.29
N LEU A 994 -10.00 12.00 33.21
CA LEU A 994 -10.91 13.11 32.92
C LEU A 994 -11.99 12.64 31.94
N LEU A 995 -13.24 12.99 32.23
CA LEU A 995 -14.39 12.76 31.35
C LEU A 995 -15.05 14.11 31.07
N SER A 996 -14.95 14.57 29.82
CA SER A 996 -15.52 15.84 29.37
C SER A 996 -16.65 15.58 28.38
N LEU A 997 -17.78 16.27 28.53
CA LEU A 997 -18.96 16.10 27.68
C LEU A 997 -19.25 17.38 26.91
N TYR A 998 -19.49 17.25 25.60
CA TYR A 998 -19.79 18.36 24.71
C TYR A 998 -21.10 18.13 23.96
N ASP A 999 -21.87 19.21 23.79
CA ASP A 999 -23.05 19.26 22.95
C ASP A 999 -22.68 19.88 21.59
N VAL A 1000 -22.35 19.01 20.62
CA VAL A 1000 -21.73 19.40 19.35
C VAL A 1000 -22.69 20.15 18.43
N GLU A 1001 -24.00 20.06 18.66
CA GLU A 1001 -25.00 20.83 17.90
C GLU A 1001 -24.98 22.31 18.31
N SER A 1002 -24.96 22.60 19.61
CA SER A 1002 -24.91 23.98 20.12
C SER A 1002 -23.49 24.55 20.21
N ASP A 1003 -22.49 23.70 20.34
CA ASP A 1003 -21.07 24.04 20.43
C ASP A 1003 -20.24 23.13 19.51
N PRO A 1004 -20.27 23.36 18.18
CA PRO A 1004 -19.50 22.58 17.22
C PRO A 1004 -17.98 22.62 17.46
N GLY A 1005 -17.50 23.62 18.20
CA GLY A 1005 -16.11 23.77 18.57
C GLY A 1005 -15.69 22.92 19.77
N CYS A 1006 -16.62 22.28 20.50
CA CYS A 1006 -16.33 21.55 21.74
C CYS A 1006 -15.51 22.39 22.73
N THR A 1007 -15.96 23.62 22.98
CA THR A 1007 -15.29 24.60 23.84
C THR A 1007 -15.84 24.62 25.27
N ALA A 1008 -17.09 24.19 25.47
CA ALA A 1008 -17.77 24.20 26.76
C ALA A 1008 -18.06 22.78 27.26
N ASP A 1009 -17.35 22.36 28.32
CA ASP A 1009 -17.64 21.09 29.01
C ASP A 1009 -18.93 21.22 29.83
N VAL A 1010 -19.91 20.38 29.53
CA VAL A 1010 -21.23 20.34 30.16
C VAL A 1010 -21.47 19.05 30.97
N ALA A 1011 -20.41 18.28 31.26
CA ALA A 1011 -20.50 17.00 31.97
C ALA A 1011 -21.24 17.10 33.31
N SER A 1012 -20.97 18.15 34.09
CA SER A 1012 -21.61 18.39 35.40
C SER A 1012 -23.12 18.64 35.32
N ARG A 1013 -23.60 19.16 34.18
CA ARG A 1013 -25.03 19.45 33.95
C ARG A 1013 -25.80 18.25 33.41
N HIS A 1014 -25.11 17.27 32.81
CA HIS A 1014 -25.72 16.11 32.16
C HIS A 1014 -25.07 14.78 32.60
N PRO A 1015 -25.07 14.44 33.90
CA PRO A 1015 -24.39 13.25 34.41
C PRO A 1015 -24.92 11.93 33.83
N ALA A 1016 -26.21 11.85 33.51
CA ALA A 1016 -26.82 10.68 32.88
C ALA A 1016 -26.25 10.40 31.47
N GLU A 1017 -25.97 11.45 30.69
CA GLU A 1017 -25.35 11.31 29.37
C GLU A 1017 -23.88 10.90 29.48
N VAL A 1018 -23.16 11.41 30.49
CA VAL A 1018 -21.79 10.97 30.80
C VAL A 1018 -21.78 9.48 31.10
N GLU A 1019 -22.65 8.99 31.98
CA GLU A 1019 -22.72 7.57 32.35
C GLU A 1019 -23.03 6.70 31.13
N ARG A 1020 -24.03 7.09 30.33
CA ARG A 1020 -24.46 6.38 29.12
C ARG A 1020 -23.32 6.27 28.10
N LEU A 1021 -22.69 7.38 27.76
CA LEU A 1021 -21.60 7.41 26.77
C LEU A 1021 -20.33 6.75 27.30
N TRP A 1022 -20.04 6.89 28.59
CA TRP A 1022 -18.90 6.21 29.21
C TRP A 1022 -19.07 4.69 29.18
N ALA A 1023 -20.27 4.18 29.43
CA ALA A 1023 -20.57 2.76 29.30
C ALA A 1023 -20.32 2.25 27.86
N GLN A 1024 -20.72 3.03 26.84
CA GLN A 1024 -20.47 2.71 25.44
C GLN A 1024 -18.98 2.73 25.09
N LEU A 1025 -18.25 3.76 25.51
CA LEU A 1025 -16.81 3.87 25.26
C LEU A 1025 -16.03 2.76 25.95
N ARG A 1026 -16.37 2.41 27.20
CA ARG A 1026 -15.76 1.28 27.89
C ARG A 1026 -16.05 -0.05 27.23
N ALA A 1027 -17.27 -0.27 26.75
CA ALA A 1027 -17.62 -1.50 26.03
C ALA A 1027 -16.79 -1.63 24.74
N TRP A 1028 -16.61 -0.54 24.00
CA TRP A 1028 -15.72 -0.50 22.83
C TRP A 1028 -14.26 -0.78 23.21
N MET A 1029 -13.75 -0.17 24.28
CA MET A 1029 -12.39 -0.41 24.77
C MET A 1029 -12.18 -1.86 25.26
N ALA A 1030 -13.20 -2.50 25.86
CA ALA A 1030 -13.11 -3.88 26.34
C ALA A 1030 -12.99 -4.92 25.20
N ASN A 1031 -13.35 -4.54 23.97
CA ASN A 1031 -13.13 -5.35 22.78
C ASN A 1031 -11.66 -5.37 22.35
N ASP A 1032 -10.83 -4.45 22.84
CA ASP A 1032 -9.39 -4.43 22.58
C ASP A 1032 -8.67 -5.39 23.55
N PRO A 1033 -8.13 -6.53 23.09
CA PRO A 1033 -7.41 -7.47 23.95
C PRO A 1033 -6.18 -6.85 24.61
N ALA A 1034 -5.54 -5.86 23.98
CA ALA A 1034 -4.34 -5.21 24.50
C ALA A 1034 -4.63 -4.23 25.65
N LEU A 1035 -5.90 -3.83 25.84
CA LEU A 1035 -6.33 -3.01 26.98
C LEU A 1035 -6.81 -3.85 28.18
N ARG A 1036 -7.07 -5.16 28.01
CA ARG A 1036 -7.69 -5.98 29.06
C ARG A 1036 -6.77 -6.15 30.27
N GLY A 1037 -7.28 -5.81 31.45
CA GLY A 1037 -6.60 -6.02 32.72
C GLY A 1037 -5.51 -4.99 33.07
N ASP A 1038 -5.37 -3.91 32.28
CA ASP A 1038 -4.46 -2.82 32.64
C ASP A 1038 -5.09 -1.95 33.74
N PRO A 1039 -4.53 -1.93 34.97
CA PRO A 1039 -5.17 -1.27 36.12
C PRO A 1039 -5.29 0.24 35.96
N ARG A 1040 -4.53 0.84 35.04
CA ARG A 1040 -4.59 2.30 34.76
C ARG A 1040 -5.90 2.71 34.11
N LEU A 1041 -6.62 1.79 33.46
CA LEU A 1041 -7.92 2.08 32.84
C LEU A 1041 -9.07 2.11 33.84
N ASP A 1042 -8.89 1.47 35.00
CA ASP A 1042 -9.91 1.34 36.05
C ASP A 1042 -9.86 2.47 37.09
N LEU A 1043 -8.91 3.40 36.96
CA LEU A 1043 -8.77 4.55 37.87
C LEU A 1043 -10.04 5.42 37.88
N PRO A 1044 -10.48 5.92 39.05
CA PRO A 1044 -11.72 6.69 39.18
C PRO A 1044 -11.68 8.01 38.40
N PRO A 1045 -12.84 8.58 38.03
CA PRO A 1045 -12.89 9.91 37.44
C PRO A 1045 -12.39 10.96 38.46
N THR A 1046 -11.49 11.83 38.02
CA THR A 1046 -11.07 12.99 38.82
C THR A 1046 -12.13 14.09 38.66
N PRO A 1047 -12.54 14.77 39.74
CA PRO A 1047 -13.43 15.93 39.62
C PRO A 1047 -12.78 16.95 38.68
N ALA A 1048 -13.52 17.42 37.68
CA ALA A 1048 -13.03 18.50 36.82
C ALA A 1048 -12.63 19.67 37.73
N ALA A 1049 -11.33 19.99 37.80
CA ALA A 1049 -10.91 21.22 38.43
C ALA A 1049 -11.68 22.34 37.73
N THR A 1050 -12.40 23.16 38.49
CA THR A 1050 -13.10 24.33 37.98
C THR A 1050 -12.07 25.20 37.26
N SER A 1051 -11.97 25.03 35.94
CA SER A 1051 -11.24 25.92 35.04
C SER A 1051 -11.99 27.25 35.09
N ALA A 1052 -11.52 28.14 35.97
CA ALA A 1052 -11.91 29.53 35.93
C ALA A 1052 -11.55 30.04 34.53
N ALA A 1053 -12.56 30.50 33.80
CA ALA A 1053 -12.42 31.19 32.55
C ALA A 1053 -11.31 32.25 32.65
N ARG A 1054 -10.17 32.02 31.99
CA ARG A 1054 -9.39 33.14 31.46
C ARG A 1054 -10.09 33.61 30.20
N ALA A 1055 -11.10 34.45 30.37
CA ALA A 1055 -11.51 35.36 29.32
C ALA A 1055 -10.30 36.24 28.96
N PRO A 1056 -10.02 36.49 27.66
CA PRO A 1056 -9.04 37.49 27.30
C PRO A 1056 -9.58 38.86 27.75
N GLU A 1057 -8.85 39.54 28.63
CA GLU A 1057 -9.10 40.94 28.94
C GLU A 1057 -8.95 41.76 27.65
N ALA A 1058 -10.09 42.19 27.13
CA ALA A 1058 -10.18 43.28 26.17
C ALA A 1058 -10.11 44.60 26.95
N ASP A 1059 -8.91 45.15 27.12
CA ASP A 1059 -8.73 46.59 27.28
C ASP A 1059 -7.25 46.97 27.18
N LEU A 1060 -6.85 47.54 26.05
CA LEU A 1060 -5.78 48.54 25.98
C LEU A 1060 -6.02 49.41 24.73
N ALA A 1061 -6.77 50.50 24.92
CA ALA A 1061 -6.71 51.67 24.06
C ALA A 1061 -5.29 52.31 24.13
N PRO A 1062 -4.88 53.11 23.12
CA PRO A 1062 -3.49 53.43 22.88
C PRO A 1062 -3.06 54.70 23.60
N GLU A 1063 -2.02 54.63 24.44
CA GLU A 1063 -1.24 55.81 24.82
C GLU A 1063 0.26 55.58 24.57
N MET A 1064 0.73 56.33 23.56
CA MET A 1064 2.01 57.02 23.49
C MET A 1064 3.35 56.24 23.49
N ARG A 1065 3.92 56.26 22.27
CA ARG A 1065 5.35 56.33 21.85
C ARG A 1065 6.08 55.04 21.52
#